data_AF-A0A4Q5TZP0-F1
#
_entry.id   AF-A0A4Q5TZP0-F1
#
_cell.length_a   1.000
_cell.length_b   1.000
_cell.length_c   1.000
_cell.angle_alpha   90.00
_cell.angle_beta   90.00
_cell.angle_gamma   90.00
#
_symmetry.space_group_name_H-M   'P 1'
#
loop_
_entity.id
_entity.type
_entity.pdbx_description
1 polymer ?
#
loop_
_entity_poly.entity_id
_entity_poly.type
_entity_poly.pdbx_seq_one_letter_code
_entity_poly.pdbx_strand_id
1 'polypeptide(L)'
;MTRTSTLSILSRALFASFIACMISSCNGRRDIPLPEDGGYAPPDVTAITFGPEEPLVWTDKPLPLTTSPSPFPFAKLPEYLFDSSGFRKLGAPPDTVRFEMAALPTVAFDFEKLPDVKVRRSTLLLPPPERISMPRPTYKNAREIVFDFPPPLNSLTVNGMVSDHTGNTWMLTSGGIIRYDGETILRYMPGTNFSNISSVVFDRDNVMWFAMRNSGLTSFDPANGTGTQFDKTPGFTPRDNVQVYIDSKNRIWASCLPPGYGPESDATSGYMIRVDEKRETAKIWREADGLTGGAPTGVVEDANHNFWFTNATRGVRIYDGNSKQLRTLGMKEGLSIDSISTPNIDSSGRILLPGQDFSTNIVEPSAGIIIKAGKRQGLPSFFNVPQIQTDREGNLYRGSDRGLMILNRDLTAKSVYQRPEGLNALSGVNPFFDARNQLLVGNRLGVQMFRKNGLDIRKRGTVQVSTMLEDTRGRIWIGSLESGIMILDRKTNRYKLYDAAHGLADNFIQYMTEYDGQVLISTQAGGLEIIDTALRQVERIGGVQGVTGNLTTMETDQDKNIWIGGLGQGLDVIDPRTKSLRHLGTGQGIKDSAMAELKRDRKGLLWFISGWGGVGYIDPVKKTIRHIVKSGHRILTAGEQDVLLKHDSRGNTWVMTSTKGFLMINPTHDSVSYFGPAQGVAAATATSIGEYNGRMYLALGSNGLTVLTPPDAGSRSWKVDAISKYSGLTKTVRSYNSDLITRDGEFWWGDDGITIIRNTDKGFGDSTYNETYITGLNLEGDDQYYVANPWKYTAGDTIGYDWGGARQKLTSKSDAKDLPWLQGGGLIWDSLDRNYYVPVNPVFPYDKNVIQFQFAQVHLGARDSVYYRYILEGFDQKWSAKMSKPFSEFYRNIPPGRYTFKVTSTNRGVWGKPVEYSFTVSPPWWRTWWAYLIYALMLGVLLRGYVVYRSRRLRRENKVLEEKIHLRTQQLQHSIEELKATQGQLIQSEKMASLGELTAGIAHEIQNPLNFINNFAEVNMELLVELTEEIDKGNPAAAKELAQDVINNEQKINHHGKRADGIVKSMLQHSRGNANTSKEPTDLNKLADEYLRLAYHGLRAKDKSFNAALKTDFDPGVGMVNIMANDIGRVILNLITNAFYAVGERKKSAGTGYEPTVSVSSGKAAGRVELKIADNGGGIAEKVREKIFQPFFTTKPAGQGTGLGLSLAYDIVKAHNGELHLDTKEGQGTTFTIVLPA
;
A
#
# COMPACT_ATOMS: atom_id res chain seq x y z
N MET A 1 42.06 -53.63 10.49
CA MET A 1 42.75 -53.02 11.65
C MET A 1 42.51 -51.52 11.66
N THR A 2 41.66 -51.03 12.56
CA THR A 2 40.24 -50.83 12.21
C THR A 2 39.61 -49.75 13.09
N ARG A 3 39.26 -48.64 12.42
CA ARG A 3 38.04 -47.82 12.59
C ARG A 3 37.37 -47.85 13.97
N THR A 4 37.84 -47.02 14.90
CA THR A 4 37.02 -46.46 15.99
C THR A 4 37.67 -45.17 16.49
N SER A 5 36.99 -44.02 16.28
CA SER A 5 37.06 -42.79 17.13
C SER A 5 36.62 -41.49 16.43
N THR A 6 36.33 -41.46 15.13
CA THR A 6 36.00 -40.21 14.43
C THR A 6 34.50 -39.85 14.38
N LEU A 7 33.57 -40.78 14.63
CA LEU A 7 32.13 -40.48 14.53
C LEU A 7 31.47 -39.88 15.79
N SER A 8 32.03 -40.09 17.01
CA SER A 8 31.41 -39.52 18.23
C SER A 8 31.79 -38.06 18.47
N ILE A 9 32.93 -37.62 17.95
CA ILE A 9 33.36 -36.22 17.99
C ILE A 9 32.58 -35.41 16.95
N LEU A 10 32.32 -35.97 15.76
CA LEU A 10 31.49 -35.33 14.73
C LEU A 10 30.02 -35.22 15.15
N SER A 11 29.42 -36.21 15.83
CA SER A 11 28.03 -36.09 16.30
C SER A 11 27.89 -35.14 17.49
N ARG A 12 28.86 -35.10 18.42
CA ARG A 12 28.89 -34.12 19.52
C ARG A 12 29.23 -32.72 19.03
N ALA A 13 30.08 -32.57 18.03
CA ALA A 13 30.34 -31.29 17.37
C ALA A 13 29.16 -30.83 16.52
N LEU A 14 28.44 -31.74 15.85
CA LEU A 14 27.19 -31.40 15.16
C LEU A 14 26.09 -31.02 16.14
N PHE A 15 25.95 -31.71 17.28
CA PHE A 15 24.95 -31.37 18.30
C PHE A 15 25.32 -30.09 19.07
N ALA A 16 26.60 -29.87 19.37
CA ALA A 16 27.10 -28.62 19.94
C ALA A 16 27.05 -27.46 18.94
N SER A 17 27.30 -27.69 17.64
CA SER A 17 27.05 -26.70 16.58
C SER A 17 25.57 -26.48 16.34
N PHE A 18 24.70 -27.46 16.57
CA PHE A 18 23.25 -27.28 16.48
C PHE A 18 22.73 -26.43 17.66
N ILE A 19 23.26 -26.65 18.87
CA ILE A 19 22.98 -25.83 20.05
C ILE A 19 23.63 -24.45 19.93
N ALA A 20 24.86 -24.34 19.41
CA ALA A 20 25.51 -23.07 19.14
C ALA A 20 24.83 -22.30 17.99
N CYS A 21 24.27 -22.98 16.97
CA CYS A 21 23.43 -22.36 15.95
C CYS A 21 22.07 -21.95 16.51
N MET A 22 21.49 -22.69 17.47
CA MET A 22 20.25 -22.25 18.15
C MET A 22 20.50 -21.05 19.07
N ILE A 23 21.65 -20.95 19.73
CA ILE A 23 22.05 -19.79 20.54
C ILE A 23 22.51 -18.62 19.65
N SER A 24 23.12 -18.89 18.50
CA SER A 24 23.50 -17.88 17.48
C SER A 24 22.35 -17.43 16.59
N SER A 25 21.21 -18.15 16.58
CA SER A 25 20.00 -17.76 15.83
C SER A 25 19.14 -16.75 16.62
N CYS A 26 19.44 -16.53 17.90
CA CYS A 26 18.82 -15.51 18.73
C CYS A 26 19.76 -14.30 18.92
N ASN A 27 20.08 -13.59 17.83
CA ASN A 27 20.37 -12.13 17.81
C ASN A 27 20.98 -11.66 16.47
N GLY A 28 20.44 -12.12 15.35
CA GLY A 28 20.69 -11.47 14.07
C GLY A 28 19.61 -10.44 13.79
N ARG A 29 19.63 -9.25 14.43
CA ARG A 29 19.02 -8.07 13.79
C ARG A 29 19.82 -7.84 12.52
N ARG A 30 19.41 -8.48 11.42
CA ARG A 30 19.85 -8.05 10.10
C ARG A 30 19.11 -6.76 9.84
N ASP A 31 19.76 -5.64 10.10
CA ASP A 31 19.35 -4.39 9.46
C ASP A 31 19.41 -4.66 7.97
N ILE A 32 18.25 -4.88 7.36
CA ILE A 32 18.14 -4.96 5.91
C ILE A 32 18.38 -3.52 5.47
N PRO A 33 19.56 -3.20 4.91
CA PRO A 33 19.84 -1.83 4.53
C PRO A 33 18.75 -1.37 3.57
N LEU A 34 18.35 -0.10 3.68
CA LEU A 34 17.55 0.52 2.65
C LEU A 34 18.26 0.23 1.31
N PRO A 35 17.57 -0.29 0.28
CA PRO A 35 18.17 -0.37 -1.05
C PRO A 35 18.68 1.03 -1.43
N GLU A 36 19.94 1.13 -1.85
CA GLU A 36 20.58 2.40 -2.25
C GLU A 36 19.99 3.04 -3.52
N ASP A 37 18.94 2.46 -4.11
CA ASP A 37 18.32 2.99 -5.32
C ASP A 37 17.34 4.13 -5.00
N GLY A 38 17.93 5.27 -4.62
CA GLY A 38 17.26 6.55 -4.38
C GLY A 38 17.28 7.51 -5.56
N GLY A 39 17.49 7.02 -6.79
CA GLY A 39 17.58 7.86 -7.98
C GLY A 39 16.87 7.25 -9.19
N TYR A 40 16.37 8.12 -10.05
CA TYR A 40 16.03 7.73 -11.42
C TYR A 40 17.25 7.10 -12.11
N ALA A 41 17.00 6.22 -13.08
CA ALA A 41 18.10 5.59 -13.82
C ALA A 41 19.00 6.67 -14.44
N PRO A 42 20.33 6.47 -14.50
CA PRO A 42 21.17 7.37 -15.28
C PRO A 42 20.68 7.40 -16.74
N PRO A 43 20.90 8.52 -17.44
CA PRO A 43 20.49 8.60 -18.84
C PRO A 43 21.27 7.62 -19.70
N ASP A 44 20.60 7.03 -20.68
CA ASP A 44 21.22 6.12 -21.64
C ASP A 44 22.10 6.93 -22.60
N VAL A 45 23.36 6.55 -22.75
CA VAL A 45 24.36 7.30 -23.54
C VAL A 45 24.72 6.50 -24.79
N THR A 46 24.41 7.06 -25.96
CA THR A 46 24.75 6.46 -27.26
C THR A 46 25.67 7.38 -28.06
N ALA A 47 26.57 6.81 -28.86
CA ALA A 47 27.46 7.58 -29.72
C ALA A 47 26.70 8.14 -30.94
N ILE A 48 27.08 9.35 -31.38
CA ILE A 48 26.60 9.98 -32.61
C ILE A 48 27.73 10.13 -33.63
N THR A 49 27.38 10.29 -34.90
CA THR A 49 28.35 10.53 -35.98
C THR A 49 27.89 11.67 -36.88
N PHE A 50 28.74 12.68 -37.01
CA PHE A 50 28.56 13.76 -37.99
C PHE A 50 29.05 13.32 -39.37
N GLY A 51 28.33 13.76 -40.39
CA GLY A 51 28.75 13.61 -41.78
C GLY A 51 29.97 14.47 -42.13
N PRO A 52 30.49 14.34 -43.36
CA PRO A 52 31.52 15.23 -43.87
C PRO A 52 31.03 16.69 -43.86
N GLU A 53 31.98 17.62 -43.77
CA GLU A 53 31.72 19.05 -43.86
C GLU A 53 31.45 19.44 -45.32
N GLU A 54 30.27 20.01 -45.60
CA GLU A 54 29.82 20.41 -46.94
C GLU A 54 29.84 21.95 -47.05
N PRO A 55 30.27 22.54 -48.19
CA PRO A 55 30.27 24.00 -48.37
C PRO A 55 28.85 24.55 -48.65
N LEU A 56 28.53 25.72 -48.09
CA LEU A 56 27.29 26.46 -48.38
C LEU A 56 27.39 27.17 -49.73
N VAL A 57 26.41 26.92 -50.61
CA VAL A 57 26.33 27.58 -51.92
C VAL A 57 25.19 28.60 -51.89
N TRP A 58 25.47 29.89 -52.00
CA TRP A 58 24.45 30.95 -51.98
C TRP A 58 23.81 31.13 -53.36
N THR A 59 22.58 31.67 -53.42
CA THR A 59 22.01 32.12 -54.70
C THR A 59 22.83 33.28 -55.29
N ASP A 60 23.05 33.25 -56.62
CA ASP A 60 24.05 34.09 -57.31
C ASP A 60 23.74 35.60 -57.37
N LYS A 61 22.57 36.06 -56.87
CA LYS A 61 22.23 37.50 -56.78
C LYS A 61 21.44 37.83 -55.50
N PRO A 62 21.95 38.73 -54.64
CA PRO A 62 21.20 39.26 -53.50
C PRO A 62 19.97 40.06 -53.98
N LEU A 63 18.81 39.83 -53.36
CA LEU A 63 17.59 40.61 -53.59
C LEU A 63 17.65 41.91 -52.76
N PRO A 64 17.49 43.10 -53.36
CA PRO A 64 17.45 44.35 -52.59
C PRO A 64 16.16 44.45 -51.76
N LEU A 65 16.28 44.90 -50.51
CA LEU A 65 15.15 45.09 -49.59
C LEU A 65 14.51 46.47 -49.79
N THR A 66 13.20 46.49 -50.03
CA THR A 66 12.38 47.72 -50.02
C THR A 66 11.70 47.85 -48.69
N THR A 67 12.25 48.67 -47.80
CA THR A 67 11.68 48.85 -46.47
C THR A 67 10.97 50.19 -46.34
N SER A 68 9.82 50.19 -45.64
CA SER A 68 9.06 51.40 -45.35
C SER A 68 9.00 51.60 -43.84
N PRO A 69 9.78 52.54 -43.27
CA PRO A 69 9.74 52.81 -41.84
C PRO A 69 8.46 53.55 -41.48
N SER A 70 7.81 53.12 -40.39
CA SER A 70 6.63 53.75 -39.80
C SER A 70 6.90 54.13 -38.34
N PRO A 71 6.26 55.18 -37.80
CA PRO A 71 6.48 55.57 -36.41
C PRO A 71 5.89 54.54 -35.44
N PHE A 72 6.64 54.14 -34.41
CA PHE A 72 6.18 53.30 -33.31
C PHE A 72 5.60 54.18 -32.19
N PRO A 73 4.27 54.23 -31.98
CA PRO A 73 3.64 55.19 -31.09
C PRO A 73 3.69 54.79 -29.60
N PHE A 74 4.81 54.27 -29.10
CA PHE A 74 4.95 53.68 -27.75
C PHE A 74 4.42 54.58 -26.61
N ALA A 75 4.59 55.90 -26.71
CA ALA A 75 4.12 56.84 -25.69
C ALA A 75 2.59 57.02 -25.70
N LYS A 76 1.93 56.80 -26.84
CA LYS A 76 0.49 56.96 -27.03
C LYS A 76 -0.29 55.64 -26.86
N LEU A 77 0.41 54.52 -26.68
CA LEU A 77 -0.23 53.22 -26.46
C LEU A 77 -1.02 53.23 -25.15
N PRO A 78 -2.18 52.56 -25.10
CA PRO A 78 -2.93 52.35 -23.87
C PRO A 78 -2.06 51.66 -22.81
N GLU A 79 -2.01 52.22 -21.59
CA GLU A 79 -1.22 51.70 -20.47
C GLU A 79 -2.12 51.19 -19.35
N TYR A 80 -1.77 50.01 -18.82
CA TYR A 80 -2.55 49.30 -17.80
C TYR A 80 -1.64 48.82 -16.67
N LEU A 81 -2.19 48.64 -15.47
CA LEU A 81 -1.45 48.10 -14.32
C LEU A 81 -1.32 46.57 -14.44
N PHE A 82 -0.10 46.06 -14.30
CA PHE A 82 0.22 44.64 -14.17
C PHE A 82 0.46 44.29 -12.71
N ASP A 83 -0.62 44.14 -11.92
CA ASP A 83 -0.50 43.67 -10.53
C ASP A 83 -0.51 42.14 -10.47
N SER A 84 0.68 41.54 -10.35
CA SER A 84 0.81 40.09 -10.09
C SER A 84 0.51 39.74 -8.62
N SER A 85 0.77 40.65 -7.67
CA SER A 85 0.60 40.44 -6.21
C SER A 85 -0.86 40.23 -5.80
N GLY A 86 -1.74 40.84 -6.57
CA GLY A 86 -3.15 40.80 -6.34
C GLY A 86 -3.69 41.67 -5.22
N PHE A 87 -2.81 42.36 -4.51
CA PHE A 87 -3.14 43.39 -3.56
C PHE A 87 -3.41 44.71 -4.28
N ARG A 88 -4.55 45.31 -3.95
CA ARG A 88 -4.92 46.66 -4.36
C ARG A 88 -4.62 47.61 -3.19
N LYS A 89 -4.00 48.77 -3.47
CA LYS A 89 -3.77 49.80 -2.45
C LYS A 89 -5.08 50.20 -1.79
N LEU A 90 -5.03 50.50 -0.49
CA LEU A 90 -6.16 51.09 0.21
C LEU A 90 -6.46 52.49 -0.34
N GLY A 91 -7.71 52.95 -0.16
CA GLY A 91 -8.15 54.26 -0.63
C GLY A 91 -7.44 55.43 0.07
N ALA A 92 -6.89 55.17 1.26
CA ALA A 92 -6.07 56.08 2.05
C ALA A 92 -5.04 55.25 2.85
N PRO A 93 -3.90 55.83 3.28
CA PRO A 93 -2.95 55.13 4.14
C PRO A 93 -3.56 54.82 5.53
N PRO A 94 -3.07 53.78 6.21
CA PRO A 94 -3.44 53.48 7.59
C PRO A 94 -2.98 54.59 8.54
N ASP A 95 -3.76 54.82 9.60
CA ASP A 95 -3.42 55.80 10.63
C ASP A 95 -2.48 55.14 11.66
N THR A 96 -1.45 55.84 12.10
CA THR A 96 -0.53 55.38 13.17
C THR A 96 -0.62 56.33 14.36
N VAL A 97 -0.87 55.78 15.54
CA VAL A 97 -1.03 56.53 16.80
C VAL A 97 0.04 56.08 17.79
N ARG A 98 0.62 57.02 18.54
CA ARG A 98 1.56 56.70 19.64
C ARG A 98 0.78 56.07 20.81
N PHE A 99 1.35 55.04 21.40
CA PHE A 99 0.80 54.23 22.47
C PHE A 99 1.82 54.05 23.58
N GLU A 100 1.44 54.33 24.83
CA GLU A 100 2.28 54.12 26.00
C GLU A 100 1.50 53.35 27.08
N MET A 101 1.95 52.12 27.34
CA MET A 101 1.29 51.20 28.29
C MET A 101 1.18 51.79 29.70
N ALA A 102 2.20 52.53 30.15
CA ALA A 102 2.23 53.18 31.46
C ALA A 102 1.21 54.31 31.61
N ALA A 103 0.88 55.00 30.53
CA ALA A 103 -0.01 56.17 30.51
C ALA A 103 -1.51 55.80 30.49
N LEU A 104 -1.85 54.52 30.34
CA LEU A 104 -3.24 54.07 30.32
C LEU A 104 -3.92 54.27 31.69
N PRO A 105 -5.22 54.61 31.73
CA PRO A 105 -6.00 54.64 32.97
C PRO A 105 -5.90 53.31 33.73
N THR A 106 -5.59 53.36 35.03
CA THR A 106 -5.35 52.18 35.88
C THR A 106 -6.34 52.09 37.04
N VAL A 107 -6.71 50.86 37.39
CA VAL A 107 -7.50 50.51 38.59
C VAL A 107 -6.83 49.33 39.27
N ALA A 108 -6.65 49.38 40.59
CA ALA A 108 -6.12 48.26 41.35
C ALA A 108 -7.12 47.08 41.33
N PHE A 109 -6.67 45.89 40.95
CA PHE A 109 -7.50 44.70 40.85
C PHE A 109 -6.64 43.46 41.07
N ASP A 110 -7.11 42.51 41.91
CA ASP A 110 -6.39 41.26 42.20
C ASP A 110 -7.28 40.07 41.82
N PHE A 111 -7.03 39.52 40.63
CA PHE A 111 -7.81 38.41 40.09
C PHE A 111 -7.75 37.16 40.99
N GLU A 112 -6.63 36.94 41.69
CA GLU A 112 -6.45 35.72 42.49
C GLU A 112 -7.27 35.73 43.78
N LYS A 113 -7.79 36.90 44.22
CA LYS A 113 -8.68 37.03 45.38
C LYS A 113 -10.14 36.65 45.11
N LEU A 114 -10.53 36.43 43.86
CA LEU A 114 -11.90 35.99 43.52
C LEU A 114 -12.18 34.62 44.14
N PRO A 115 -13.42 34.35 44.61
CA PRO A 115 -13.76 33.08 45.24
C PRO A 115 -13.67 31.91 44.25
N ASP A 116 -13.24 30.75 44.75
CA ASP A 116 -13.27 29.51 43.97
C ASP A 116 -14.69 28.91 43.99
N VAL A 117 -15.21 28.61 42.80
CA VAL A 117 -16.51 27.95 42.61
C VAL A 117 -16.26 26.52 42.15
N LYS A 118 -16.79 25.53 42.87
CA LYS A 118 -16.65 24.11 42.51
C LYS A 118 -17.40 23.82 41.21
N VAL A 119 -16.72 23.24 40.22
CA VAL A 119 -17.32 22.98 38.89
C VAL A 119 -17.94 21.59 38.84
N ARG A 120 -19.20 21.50 38.41
CA ARG A 120 -19.85 20.22 38.09
C ARG A 120 -19.51 19.82 36.67
N ARG A 121 -19.02 18.59 36.49
CA ARG A 121 -18.77 17.99 35.17
C ARG A 121 -19.61 16.75 34.94
N SER A 122 -19.98 16.52 33.68
CA SER A 122 -20.54 15.26 33.19
C SER A 122 -19.66 14.72 32.07
N THR A 123 -19.12 13.53 32.26
CA THR A 123 -18.26 12.85 31.29
C THR A 123 -19.07 11.81 30.52
N LEU A 124 -18.86 11.81 29.21
CA LEU A 124 -19.48 10.97 28.21
C LEU A 124 -18.39 10.10 27.56
N LEU A 125 -18.61 8.78 27.48
CA LEU A 125 -17.80 7.90 26.65
C LEU A 125 -18.34 7.92 25.22
N LEU A 126 -17.47 8.12 24.25
CA LEU A 126 -17.83 8.25 22.84
C LEU A 126 -17.61 6.92 22.10
N PRO A 127 -18.42 6.64 21.06
CA PRO A 127 -18.14 5.53 20.17
C PRO A 127 -16.81 5.74 19.42
N PRO A 128 -16.19 4.66 18.90
CA PRO A 128 -15.04 4.79 18.04
C PRO A 128 -15.37 5.68 16.81
N PRO A 129 -14.40 6.47 16.31
CA PRO A 129 -14.63 7.34 15.17
C PRO A 129 -14.97 6.55 13.91
N GLU A 130 -15.90 7.07 13.11
CA GLU A 130 -16.17 6.55 11.78
C GLU A 130 -15.01 6.92 10.86
N ARG A 131 -14.36 5.91 10.28
CA ARG A 131 -13.26 6.10 9.33
C ARG A 131 -13.78 6.09 7.91
N ILE A 132 -13.53 7.17 7.18
CA ILE A 132 -13.99 7.31 5.79
C ILE A 132 -12.79 7.60 4.90
N SER A 133 -12.59 6.74 3.90
CA SER A 133 -11.58 6.97 2.86
C SER A 133 -12.00 8.15 2.00
N MET A 134 -11.13 9.14 1.84
CA MET A 134 -11.45 10.33 1.06
C MET A 134 -10.87 10.22 -0.36
N PRO A 135 -11.66 10.55 -1.40
CA PRO A 135 -11.11 10.81 -2.71
C PRO A 135 -10.16 12.02 -2.70
N ARG A 136 -9.38 12.18 -3.77
CA ARG A 136 -8.37 13.24 -3.87
C ARG A 136 -9.05 14.62 -3.96
N PRO A 137 -8.51 15.66 -3.29
CA PRO A 137 -8.96 17.03 -3.50
C PRO A 137 -8.81 17.44 -4.96
N THR A 138 -9.81 18.12 -5.50
CA THR A 138 -9.79 18.59 -6.88
C THR A 138 -9.31 20.02 -6.93
N TYR A 139 -8.36 20.30 -7.82
CA TYR A 139 -7.91 21.65 -8.07
C TYR A 139 -9.02 22.46 -8.76
N LYS A 140 -9.23 23.69 -8.31
CA LYS A 140 -10.14 24.65 -8.94
C LYS A 140 -9.31 25.72 -9.64
N ASN A 141 -9.55 25.91 -10.93
CA ASN A 141 -8.89 26.92 -11.75
C ASN A 141 -9.24 28.32 -11.22
N ALA A 142 -8.30 28.90 -10.46
CA ALA A 142 -8.48 30.10 -9.67
C ALA A 142 -7.22 30.98 -9.71
N ARG A 143 -7.29 32.16 -9.09
CA ARG A 143 -6.17 33.12 -9.04
C ARG A 143 -4.97 32.59 -8.26
N GLU A 144 -5.26 31.84 -7.20
CA GLU A 144 -4.32 31.06 -6.40
C GLU A 144 -4.70 29.57 -6.47
N ILE A 145 -3.80 28.72 -6.00
CA ILE A 145 -4.04 27.29 -5.99
C ILE A 145 -5.04 26.93 -4.90
N VAL A 146 -6.28 26.67 -5.30
CA VAL A 146 -7.37 26.26 -4.41
C VAL A 146 -7.75 24.80 -4.70
N PHE A 147 -7.80 23.98 -3.65
CA PHE A 147 -8.31 22.62 -3.71
C PHE A 147 -9.65 22.52 -3.00
N ASP A 148 -10.63 21.93 -3.68
CA ASP A 148 -11.92 21.53 -3.11
C ASP A 148 -11.84 20.09 -2.64
N PHE A 149 -12.29 19.82 -1.42
CA PHE A 149 -12.44 18.46 -0.94
C PHE A 149 -13.70 17.80 -1.53
N PRO A 150 -13.72 16.48 -1.75
CA PRO A 150 -14.92 15.75 -2.18
C PRO A 150 -15.91 15.51 -1.01
N PRO A 151 -17.10 14.94 -1.28
CA PRO A 151 -18.01 14.50 -0.22
C PRO A 151 -17.35 13.42 0.66
N PRO A 152 -17.67 13.36 1.96
CA PRO A 152 -18.67 14.18 2.65
C PRO A 152 -18.15 15.56 3.11
N LEU A 153 -16.87 15.88 2.96
CA LEU A 153 -16.34 17.11 3.57
C LEU A 153 -16.89 18.39 2.91
N ASN A 154 -17.19 18.37 1.61
CA ASN A 154 -17.82 19.51 0.90
C ASN A 154 -19.33 19.65 1.07
N SER A 155 -19.99 18.74 1.80
CA SER A 155 -21.40 18.86 2.15
C SER A 155 -21.60 19.27 3.61
N LEU A 156 -20.53 19.38 4.38
CA LEU A 156 -20.56 19.76 5.78
C LEU A 156 -20.18 21.22 5.95
N THR A 157 -20.93 21.94 6.79
CA THR A 157 -20.51 23.29 7.18
C THR A 157 -19.36 23.18 8.18
N VAL A 158 -18.21 23.78 7.88
CA VAL A 158 -17.05 23.84 8.78
C VAL A 158 -17.15 25.10 9.62
N ASN A 159 -17.33 24.96 10.94
CA ASN A 159 -17.55 26.07 11.86
C ASN A 159 -16.28 26.46 12.63
N GLY A 160 -15.41 25.49 12.94
CA GLY A 160 -14.14 25.72 13.62
C GLY A 160 -13.05 24.79 13.09
N MET A 161 -11.81 25.26 13.10
CA MET A 161 -10.63 24.46 12.78
C MET A 161 -9.53 24.76 13.78
N VAL A 162 -8.76 23.73 14.12
CA VAL A 162 -7.65 23.82 15.08
C VAL A 162 -6.61 22.75 14.76
N SER A 163 -5.36 23.00 15.15
CA SER A 163 -4.31 21.98 15.10
C SER A 163 -3.94 21.54 16.51
N ASP A 164 -3.76 20.23 16.68
CA ASP A 164 -3.22 19.69 17.93
C ASP A 164 -1.70 19.92 18.03
N HIS A 165 -1.11 19.62 19.19
CA HIS A 165 0.34 19.81 19.40
C HIS A 165 1.21 18.83 18.62
N THR A 166 0.60 17.80 18.02
CA THR A 166 1.26 16.85 17.11
C THR A 166 1.20 17.29 15.64
N GLY A 167 0.52 18.41 15.35
CA GLY A 167 0.42 18.98 14.01
C GLY A 167 -0.73 18.44 13.15
N ASN A 168 -1.65 17.65 13.71
CA ASN A 168 -2.85 17.21 12.97
C ASN A 168 -3.88 18.32 12.91
N THR A 169 -4.62 18.37 11.81
CA THR A 169 -5.73 19.31 11.62
C THR A 169 -7.04 18.67 12.03
N TRP A 170 -7.78 19.37 12.89
CA TRP A 170 -9.12 19.02 13.34
C TRP A 170 -10.12 20.08 12.86
N MET A 171 -11.30 19.63 12.45
CA MET A 171 -12.37 20.43 11.87
C MET A 171 -13.66 20.12 12.59
N LEU A 172 -14.34 21.13 13.11
CA LEU A 172 -15.63 20.96 13.78
C LEU A 172 -16.71 21.34 12.78
N THR A 173 -17.54 20.36 12.43
CA THR A 173 -18.45 20.44 11.29
C THR A 173 -19.90 20.17 11.67
N SER A 174 -20.84 20.48 10.79
CA SER A 174 -22.26 20.11 10.98
C SER A 174 -22.51 18.59 11.07
N GLY A 175 -21.51 17.75 10.75
CA GLY A 175 -21.61 16.29 10.75
C GLY A 175 -20.71 15.61 11.78
N GLY A 176 -20.12 16.35 12.72
CA GLY A 176 -19.21 15.83 13.74
C GLY A 176 -17.87 16.57 13.79
N ILE A 177 -16.97 16.10 14.67
CA ILE A 177 -15.57 16.52 14.73
C ILE A 177 -14.80 15.63 13.76
N ILE A 178 -14.13 16.23 12.78
CA ILE A 178 -13.38 15.54 11.74
C ILE A 178 -11.90 15.81 11.92
N ARG A 179 -11.10 14.75 12.01
CA ARG A 179 -9.65 14.83 11.81
C ARG A 179 -9.33 14.32 10.41
N TYR A 180 -8.48 15.03 9.67
CA TYR A 180 -8.04 14.61 8.34
C TYR A 180 -6.53 14.37 8.35
N ASP A 181 -6.12 13.15 8.04
CA ASP A 181 -4.71 12.70 8.10
C ASP A 181 -3.97 12.79 6.74
N GLY A 182 -4.64 13.29 5.69
CA GLY A 182 -4.12 13.33 4.31
C GLY A 182 -4.70 12.21 3.43
N GLU A 183 -5.10 11.08 4.00
CA GLU A 183 -5.61 9.90 3.28
C GLU A 183 -7.07 9.59 3.63
N THR A 184 -7.40 9.67 4.92
CA THR A 184 -8.69 9.32 5.52
C THR A 184 -9.18 10.43 6.46
N ILE A 185 -10.50 10.52 6.59
CA ILE A 185 -11.12 11.31 7.65
C ILE A 185 -11.54 10.39 8.79
N LEU A 186 -11.19 10.78 10.00
CA LEU A 186 -11.70 10.20 11.24
C LEU A 186 -12.79 11.12 11.76
N ARG A 187 -14.04 10.65 11.71
CA ARG A 187 -15.21 11.40 12.16
C ARG A 187 -15.61 10.94 13.56
N TYR A 188 -15.38 11.82 14.52
CA TYR A 188 -15.79 11.69 15.90
C TYR A 188 -17.16 12.35 16.09
N MET A 189 -18.02 11.75 16.93
CA MET A 189 -19.38 12.23 17.21
C MET A 189 -20.25 12.45 15.95
N PRO A 190 -20.46 11.41 15.11
CA PRO A 190 -21.33 11.52 13.94
C PRO A 190 -22.75 11.95 14.34
N GLY A 191 -23.39 12.78 13.52
CA GLY A 191 -24.76 13.27 13.77
C GLY A 191 -24.87 14.43 14.76
N THR A 192 -23.79 14.77 15.49
CA THR A 192 -23.77 15.98 16.31
C THR A 192 -23.58 17.21 15.43
N ASN A 193 -24.57 18.11 15.44
CA ASN A 193 -24.48 19.36 14.71
C ASN A 193 -23.76 20.42 15.52
N PHE A 194 -22.49 20.64 15.21
CA PHE A 194 -21.68 21.69 15.80
C PHE A 194 -21.96 23.07 15.20
N SER A 195 -23.24 23.42 15.02
CA SER A 195 -23.64 24.76 14.59
C SER A 195 -23.27 25.79 15.66
N ASN A 196 -22.61 26.88 15.24
CA ASN A 196 -22.24 28.02 16.10
C ASN A 196 -21.19 27.72 17.19
N ILE A 197 -20.04 27.14 16.80
CA ILE A 197 -18.83 27.17 17.64
C ILE A 197 -18.16 28.54 17.46
N SER A 198 -17.79 29.15 18.58
CA SER A 198 -17.11 30.46 18.61
C SER A 198 -15.59 30.33 18.65
N SER A 199 -15.08 29.31 19.35
CA SER A 199 -13.65 29.06 19.50
C SER A 199 -13.38 27.59 19.87
N VAL A 200 -12.23 27.11 19.44
CA VAL A 200 -11.70 25.78 19.76
C VAL A 200 -10.18 25.88 19.96
N VAL A 201 -9.65 25.22 20.99
CA VAL A 201 -8.23 25.20 21.34
C VAL A 201 -7.83 23.82 21.86
N PHE A 202 -6.56 23.45 21.73
CA PHE A 202 -6.00 22.27 22.40
C PHE A 202 -5.19 22.68 23.62
N ASP A 203 -5.35 21.95 24.73
CA ASP A 203 -4.46 22.07 25.88
C ASP A 203 -3.19 21.23 25.73
N ARG A 204 -2.24 21.40 26.66
CA ARG A 204 -0.94 20.71 26.63
C ARG A 204 -1.03 19.19 26.60
N ASP A 205 -2.14 18.62 27.03
CA ASP A 205 -2.39 17.18 27.06
C ASP A 205 -3.15 16.70 25.80
N ASN A 206 -3.30 17.56 24.78
CA ASN A 206 -4.05 17.34 23.53
C ASN A 206 -5.56 17.09 23.76
N VAL A 207 -6.12 17.63 24.84
CA VAL A 207 -7.57 17.68 25.02
C VAL A 207 -8.11 18.91 24.28
N MET A 208 -9.09 18.70 23.42
CA MET A 208 -9.73 19.75 22.65
C MET A 208 -10.80 20.43 23.51
N TRP A 209 -10.68 21.74 23.71
CA TRP A 209 -11.66 22.55 24.42
C TRP A 209 -12.42 23.44 23.45
N PHE A 210 -13.74 23.40 23.51
CA PHE A 210 -14.61 24.22 22.68
C PHE A 210 -15.93 24.49 23.40
N ALA A 211 -16.65 25.50 22.93
CA ALA A 211 -17.94 25.87 23.49
C ALA A 211 -19.07 25.63 22.49
N MET A 212 -20.15 25.04 23.00
CA MET A 212 -21.36 24.76 22.24
C MET A 212 -22.50 25.63 22.74
N ARG A 213 -23.33 26.12 21.83
CA ARG A 213 -24.54 26.87 22.17
C ARG A 213 -25.45 26.01 23.07
N ASN A 214 -25.84 26.53 24.23
CA ASN A 214 -26.71 25.87 25.23
C ASN A 214 -26.12 24.63 25.92
N SER A 215 -24.85 24.30 25.69
CA SER A 215 -24.17 23.15 26.33
C SER A 215 -22.92 23.57 27.11
N GLY A 216 -22.61 24.86 27.15
CA GLY A 216 -21.47 25.38 27.89
C GLY A 216 -20.09 25.02 27.35
N LEU A 217 -19.10 25.06 28.24
CA LEU A 217 -17.73 24.63 27.96
C LEU A 217 -17.69 23.10 27.89
N THR A 218 -17.10 22.58 26.82
CA THR A 218 -16.93 21.15 26.57
C THR A 218 -15.46 20.85 26.25
N SER A 219 -14.98 19.74 26.77
CA SER A 219 -13.68 19.16 26.43
C SER A 219 -13.90 17.83 25.71
N PHE A 220 -13.02 17.52 24.77
CA PHE A 220 -12.98 16.27 24.03
C PHE A 220 -11.55 15.73 24.10
N ASP A 221 -11.40 14.57 24.72
CA ASP A 221 -10.13 13.85 24.83
C ASP A 221 -10.12 12.72 23.77
N PRO A 222 -9.40 12.91 22.66
CA PRO A 222 -9.32 11.92 21.59
C PRO A 222 -8.51 10.66 21.98
N ALA A 223 -7.66 10.71 23.00
CA ALA A 223 -6.85 9.57 23.46
C ALA A 223 -7.66 8.59 24.30
N ASN A 224 -8.65 9.11 25.05
CA ASN A 224 -9.55 8.31 25.86
C ASN A 224 -10.94 8.14 25.23
N GLY A 225 -11.21 8.80 24.10
CA GLY A 225 -12.51 8.77 23.44
C GLY A 225 -13.62 9.34 24.33
N THR A 226 -13.34 10.42 25.07
CA THR A 226 -14.32 11.00 26.02
C THR A 226 -14.64 12.44 25.71
N GLY A 227 -15.87 12.83 26.03
CA GLY A 227 -16.28 14.23 26.05
C GLY A 227 -16.71 14.62 27.46
N THR A 228 -16.23 15.74 28.00
CA THR A 228 -16.66 16.24 29.31
C THR A 228 -17.27 17.62 29.19
N GLN A 229 -18.49 17.78 29.71
CA GLN A 229 -19.27 19.01 29.70
C GLN A 229 -19.36 19.62 31.11
N PHE A 230 -19.24 20.95 31.24
CA PHE A 230 -19.11 21.65 32.53
C PHE A 230 -20.39 22.39 33.04
N ASP A 231 -21.56 22.10 32.45
CA ASP A 231 -22.73 23.00 32.33
C ASP A 231 -23.78 23.02 33.47
N LYS A 232 -23.47 22.64 34.73
CA LYS A 232 -24.52 22.56 35.79
C LYS A 232 -24.22 23.25 37.11
N THR A 233 -23.28 24.18 37.14
CA THR A 233 -22.90 24.92 38.36
C THR A 233 -23.69 26.24 38.45
N PRO A 234 -24.27 26.62 39.60
CA PRO A 234 -24.90 27.94 39.76
C PRO A 234 -23.92 29.08 39.43
N GLY A 235 -24.27 29.96 38.49
CA GLY A 235 -23.39 31.01 37.97
C GLY A 235 -22.50 30.59 36.78
N PHE A 236 -22.63 29.33 36.34
CA PHE A 236 -22.01 28.74 35.16
C PHE A 236 -23.14 28.40 34.17
N THR A 237 -23.73 29.41 33.54
CA THR A 237 -24.76 29.24 32.49
C THR A 237 -24.26 29.91 31.22
N PRO A 238 -23.50 29.20 30.38
CA PRO A 238 -22.99 29.77 29.15
C PRO A 238 -24.10 29.69 28.11
N ARG A 239 -24.78 30.82 27.87
CA ARG A 239 -25.67 31.00 26.73
C ARG A 239 -25.03 32.01 25.80
N ASP A 240 -24.70 31.53 24.60
CA ASP A 240 -24.15 32.27 23.47
C ASP A 240 -22.67 32.74 23.62
N ASN A 241 -21.92 32.58 22.51
CA ASN A 241 -20.50 32.89 22.25
C ASN A 241 -19.50 32.86 23.42
N VAL A 242 -18.62 31.86 23.39
CA VAL A 242 -17.51 31.69 24.34
C VAL A 242 -16.21 31.55 23.54
N GLN A 243 -15.34 32.56 23.60
CA GLN A 243 -13.96 32.33 23.21
C GLN A 243 -13.30 31.47 24.29
N VAL A 244 -12.60 30.42 23.87
CA VAL A 244 -11.78 29.59 24.76
C VAL A 244 -10.32 29.93 24.49
N TYR A 245 -9.56 30.19 25.55
CA TYR A 245 -8.14 30.50 25.49
C TYR A 245 -7.40 29.72 26.58
N ILE A 246 -6.18 29.28 26.30
CA ILE A 246 -5.37 28.53 27.26
C ILE A 246 -4.12 29.35 27.55
N ASP A 247 -3.91 29.65 28.82
CA ASP A 247 -2.77 30.47 29.25
C ASP A 247 -1.46 29.67 29.37
N SER A 248 -0.36 30.39 29.57
CA SER A 248 0.99 29.86 29.79
C SER A 248 1.11 28.89 30.99
N LYS A 249 0.08 28.75 31.82
CA LYS A 249 0.00 27.82 32.96
C LYS A 249 -0.97 26.67 32.71
N ASN A 250 -1.48 26.50 31.48
CA ASN A 250 -2.46 25.49 31.09
C ASN A 250 -3.82 25.63 31.81
N ARG A 251 -4.21 26.87 32.16
CA ARG A 251 -5.53 27.15 32.71
C ARG A 251 -6.45 27.63 31.59
N ILE A 252 -7.70 27.19 31.63
CA ILE A 252 -8.67 27.46 30.58
C ILE A 252 -9.43 28.74 30.90
N TRP A 253 -9.35 29.72 30.02
CA TRP A 253 -10.14 30.94 30.05
C TRP A 253 -11.31 30.83 29.07
N ALA A 254 -12.49 31.26 29.50
CA ALA A 254 -13.70 31.24 28.72
C ALA A 254 -14.46 32.56 28.88
N SER A 255 -14.80 33.24 27.77
CA SER A 255 -15.71 34.40 27.81
C SER A 255 -17.16 33.93 27.83
N CYS A 256 -18.06 34.58 28.57
CA CYS A 256 -19.46 34.18 28.62
C CYS A 256 -20.37 35.40 28.46
N LEU A 257 -21.33 35.29 27.55
CA LEU A 257 -22.38 36.30 27.36
C LEU A 257 -23.58 36.00 28.28
N PRO A 258 -24.37 37.04 28.63
CA PRO A 258 -25.59 36.85 29.40
C PRO A 258 -26.68 36.13 28.57
N PRO A 259 -27.63 35.44 29.22
CA PRO A 259 -28.78 34.83 28.54
C PRO A 259 -29.57 35.83 27.69
N GLY A 260 -29.82 35.51 26.41
CA GLY A 260 -30.64 36.34 25.52
C GLY A 260 -29.86 37.39 24.72
N TYR A 261 -28.54 37.26 24.62
CA TYR A 261 -27.70 38.16 23.83
C TYR A 261 -28.10 38.16 22.34
N GLY A 262 -28.45 39.33 21.82
CA GLY A 262 -28.82 39.58 20.43
C GLY A 262 -28.70 41.07 20.08
N PRO A 263 -28.95 41.47 18.82
CA PRO A 263 -28.83 42.87 18.39
C PRO A 263 -29.71 43.85 19.18
N GLU A 264 -30.74 43.35 19.86
CA GLU A 264 -31.74 44.10 20.62
C GLU A 264 -31.61 43.97 22.15
N SER A 265 -30.58 43.27 22.67
CA SER A 265 -30.40 43.07 24.13
C SER A 265 -29.45 44.10 24.75
N ASP A 266 -29.85 44.72 25.87
CA ASP A 266 -28.98 45.60 26.67
C ASP A 266 -27.82 44.82 27.31
N ALA A 267 -26.70 44.76 26.59
CA ALA A 267 -25.50 43.97 26.86
C ALA A 267 -24.68 44.44 28.07
N THR A 268 -25.20 44.26 29.28
CA THR A 268 -24.52 44.74 30.51
C THR A 268 -23.88 43.64 31.38
N SER A 269 -24.28 42.37 31.30
CA SER A 269 -23.95 41.37 32.33
C SER A 269 -23.18 40.12 31.86
N GLY A 270 -22.16 40.29 31.02
CA GLY A 270 -21.22 39.20 30.68
C GLY A 270 -20.19 38.90 31.78
N TYR A 271 -19.50 37.76 31.69
CA TYR A 271 -18.46 37.37 32.67
C TYR A 271 -17.34 36.54 32.02
N MET A 272 -16.14 36.58 32.61
CA MET A 272 -15.02 35.72 32.23
C MET A 272 -14.88 34.59 33.24
N ILE A 273 -14.60 33.38 32.78
CA ILE A 273 -14.33 32.23 33.65
C ILE A 273 -12.90 31.77 33.44
N ARG A 274 -12.21 31.46 34.54
CA ARG A 274 -10.95 30.71 34.52
C ARG A 274 -11.14 29.39 35.24
N VAL A 275 -11.07 28.28 34.49
CA VAL A 275 -11.21 26.92 34.99
C VAL A 275 -9.83 26.34 35.28
N ASP A 276 -9.65 25.79 36.49
CA ASP A 276 -8.55 24.94 36.88
C ASP A 276 -9.06 23.49 36.97
N GLU A 277 -8.72 22.70 35.94
CA GLU A 277 -9.20 21.31 35.84
C GLU A 277 -8.68 20.45 36.99
N LYS A 278 -7.40 20.62 37.39
CA LYS A 278 -6.77 19.78 38.42
C LYS A 278 -7.40 19.99 39.79
N ARG A 279 -7.87 21.21 40.06
CA ARG A 279 -8.54 21.57 41.32
C ARG A 279 -10.06 21.42 41.27
N GLU A 280 -10.64 21.14 40.10
CA GLU A 280 -12.09 21.13 39.86
C GLU A 280 -12.79 22.43 40.31
N THR A 281 -12.10 23.56 40.17
CA THR A 281 -12.58 24.89 40.58
C THR A 281 -12.54 25.86 39.42
N ALA A 282 -13.45 26.82 39.39
CA ALA A 282 -13.38 27.97 38.52
C ALA A 282 -13.43 29.28 39.31
N LYS A 283 -12.72 30.30 38.82
CA LYS A 283 -12.92 31.69 39.24
C LYS A 283 -13.76 32.39 38.19
N ILE A 284 -14.80 33.10 38.63
CA ILE A 284 -15.72 33.85 37.77
C ILE A 284 -15.46 35.33 38.00
N TRP A 285 -15.18 36.07 36.93
CA TRP A 285 -14.96 37.52 36.97
C TRP A 285 -16.15 38.23 36.34
N ARG A 286 -16.92 38.95 37.17
CA ARG A 286 -18.15 39.65 36.78
C ARG A 286 -17.97 41.17 36.87
N GLU A 287 -18.95 41.90 36.35
CA GLU A 287 -18.97 43.37 36.48
C GLU A 287 -18.90 43.84 37.93
N ALA A 288 -19.60 43.14 38.85
CA ALA A 288 -19.55 43.40 40.28
C ALA A 288 -18.14 43.27 40.89
N ASP A 289 -17.28 42.46 40.27
CA ASP A 289 -15.90 42.21 40.69
C ASP A 289 -14.90 43.14 39.99
N GLY A 290 -15.38 44.15 39.24
CA GLY A 290 -14.55 45.10 38.52
C GLY A 290 -14.34 44.78 37.03
N LEU A 291 -15.00 43.77 36.46
CA LEU A 291 -15.11 43.58 35.00
C LEU A 291 -16.04 44.67 34.42
N THR A 292 -15.62 45.92 34.51
CA THR A 292 -16.45 47.06 34.13
C THR A 292 -16.44 47.21 32.60
N GLY A 293 -17.62 47.08 31.98
CA GLY A 293 -17.83 47.61 30.63
C GLY A 293 -18.23 46.64 29.53
N GLY A 294 -19.35 45.92 29.70
CA GLY A 294 -20.01 45.20 28.61
C GLY A 294 -19.63 43.73 28.51
N ALA A 295 -20.15 43.04 27.50
CA ALA A 295 -19.97 41.60 27.35
C ALA A 295 -18.57 41.24 26.80
N PRO A 296 -17.77 40.42 27.52
CA PRO A 296 -16.40 40.10 27.11
C PRO A 296 -16.42 39.25 25.83
N THR A 297 -15.61 39.64 24.85
CA THR A 297 -15.52 38.95 23.56
C THR A 297 -14.33 38.02 23.48
N GLY A 298 -13.31 38.22 24.31
CA GLY A 298 -12.14 37.36 24.30
C GLY A 298 -10.98 37.76 25.20
N VAL A 299 -9.94 36.92 25.21
CA VAL A 299 -8.69 37.11 25.96
C VAL A 299 -7.49 36.55 25.18
N VAL A 300 -6.35 37.23 25.29
CA VAL A 300 -5.02 36.72 24.91
C VAL A 300 -3.99 37.12 25.97
N GLU A 301 -2.92 36.33 26.10
CA GLU A 301 -1.75 36.63 26.93
C GLU A 301 -0.61 37.17 26.04
N ASP A 302 -0.02 38.30 26.42
CA ASP A 302 1.16 38.85 25.74
C ASP A 302 2.48 38.22 26.24
N ALA A 303 3.59 38.56 25.59
CA ALA A 303 4.92 38.04 25.94
C ALA A 303 5.39 38.44 27.36
N ASN A 304 4.78 39.45 27.97
CA ASN A 304 5.07 39.90 29.33
C ASN A 304 4.10 39.30 30.37
N HIS A 305 3.29 38.32 29.97
CA HIS A 305 2.25 37.70 30.80
C HIS A 305 1.12 38.65 31.24
N ASN A 306 0.87 39.72 30.48
CA ASN A 306 -0.35 40.52 30.67
C ASN A 306 -1.50 39.90 29.88
N PHE A 307 -2.69 39.92 30.47
CA PHE A 307 -3.90 39.41 29.85
C PHE A 307 -4.72 40.55 29.24
N TRP A 308 -4.95 40.49 27.94
CA TRP A 308 -5.72 41.47 27.16
C TRP A 308 -7.14 40.96 26.95
N PHE A 309 -8.09 41.47 27.72
CA PHE A 309 -9.51 41.14 27.67
C PHE A 309 -10.26 42.13 26.78
N THR A 310 -10.84 41.66 25.68
CA THR A 310 -11.62 42.50 24.77
C THR A 310 -13.09 42.51 25.14
N ASN A 311 -13.78 43.58 24.77
CA ASN A 311 -15.18 43.75 25.05
C ASN A 311 -15.98 44.16 23.80
N ALA A 312 -17.26 43.79 23.79
CA ALA A 312 -18.18 44.14 22.71
C ALA A 312 -18.50 45.64 22.64
N THR A 313 -18.36 46.40 23.73
CA THR A 313 -18.81 47.81 23.77
C THR A 313 -17.85 48.82 24.38
N ARG A 314 -16.83 48.42 25.17
CA ARG A 314 -15.97 49.38 25.91
C ARG A 314 -14.46 49.12 25.83
N GLY A 315 -13.97 48.72 24.66
CA GLY A 315 -12.55 48.61 24.34
C GLY A 315 -11.89 47.37 24.94
N VAL A 316 -10.66 47.53 25.40
CA VAL A 316 -9.80 46.45 25.91
C VAL A 316 -9.34 46.74 27.33
N ARG A 317 -9.41 45.72 28.18
CA ARG A 317 -8.88 45.71 29.54
C ARG A 317 -7.61 44.90 29.60
N ILE A 318 -6.54 45.45 30.17
CA ILE A 318 -5.26 44.77 30.23
C ILE A 318 -4.90 44.54 31.69
N TYR A 319 -4.85 43.28 32.09
CA TYR A 319 -4.52 42.88 33.46
C TYR A 319 -3.06 42.45 33.53
N ASP A 320 -2.29 43.16 34.34
CA ASP A 320 -0.92 42.81 34.69
C ASP A 320 -0.93 42.03 36.02
N GLY A 321 -0.58 40.75 35.95
CA GLY A 321 -0.56 39.86 37.12
C GLY A 321 0.53 40.19 38.14
N ASN A 322 1.59 40.90 37.75
CA ASN A 322 2.69 41.28 38.63
C ASN A 322 2.37 42.57 39.38
N SER A 323 1.89 43.60 38.67
CA SER A 323 1.53 44.88 39.29
C SER A 323 0.14 44.89 39.91
N LYS A 324 -0.70 43.87 39.62
CA LYS A 324 -2.10 43.77 40.05
C LYS A 324 -2.90 45.03 39.68
N GLN A 325 -2.61 45.54 38.48
CA GLN A 325 -3.26 46.70 37.90
C GLN A 325 -4.09 46.27 36.69
N LEU A 326 -5.26 46.86 36.57
CA LEU A 326 -6.13 46.75 35.41
C LEU A 326 -6.08 48.06 34.62
N ARG A 327 -5.60 47.99 33.37
CA ARG A 327 -5.48 49.12 32.44
C ARG A 327 -6.64 49.12 31.43
N THR A 328 -6.99 50.29 30.91
CA THR A 328 -8.02 50.44 29.86
C THR A 328 -7.45 51.06 28.60
N LEU A 329 -7.79 50.46 27.45
CA LEU A 329 -7.45 50.93 26.11
C LEU A 329 -8.72 51.02 25.26
N GLY A 330 -9.12 52.23 24.87
CA GLY A 330 -10.28 52.49 24.02
C GLY A 330 -9.98 53.47 22.87
N MET A 331 -11.04 54.03 22.28
CA MET A 331 -10.96 55.04 21.21
C MET A 331 -10.25 56.31 21.68
N LYS A 332 -10.45 56.71 22.94
CA LYS A 332 -9.79 57.87 23.55
C LYS A 332 -8.27 57.69 23.59
N GLU A 333 -7.81 56.46 23.76
CA GLU A 333 -6.41 56.09 23.88
C GLU A 333 -5.78 55.64 22.56
N GLY A 334 -6.55 55.57 21.46
CA GLY A 334 -6.01 55.41 20.11
C GLY A 334 -6.68 54.37 19.21
N LEU A 335 -7.58 53.51 19.73
CA LEU A 335 -8.28 52.51 18.91
C LEU A 335 -9.19 53.15 17.85
N SER A 336 -9.51 52.40 16.79
CA SER A 336 -10.48 52.81 15.77
C SER A 336 -11.92 52.79 16.28
N ILE A 337 -12.24 51.83 17.16
CA ILE A 337 -13.56 51.59 17.72
C ILE A 337 -13.42 50.92 19.09
N ASP A 338 -14.38 51.13 20.01
CA ASP A 338 -14.44 50.46 21.31
C ASP A 338 -15.10 49.06 21.24
N SER A 339 -15.72 48.73 20.11
CA SER A 339 -16.35 47.42 19.90
C SER A 339 -15.35 46.46 19.26
N ILE A 340 -14.67 45.67 20.10
CA ILE A 340 -13.60 44.76 19.68
C ILE A 340 -14.10 43.31 19.69
N SER A 341 -13.86 42.57 18.61
CA SER A 341 -14.16 41.12 18.54
C SER A 341 -13.06 40.30 19.21
N THR A 342 -12.93 39.00 18.89
CA THR A 342 -11.92 38.16 19.54
C THR A 342 -10.50 38.62 19.21
N PRO A 343 -9.63 38.85 20.22
CA PRO A 343 -8.26 39.26 20.00
C PRO A 343 -7.43 38.08 19.50
N ASN A 344 -6.33 38.38 18.83
CA ASN A 344 -5.31 37.39 18.47
C ASN A 344 -3.91 38.00 18.63
N ILE A 345 -2.87 37.17 18.69
CA ILE A 345 -1.46 37.60 18.72
C ILE A 345 -0.73 37.00 17.53
N ASP A 346 0.05 37.80 16.82
CA ASP A 346 0.87 37.28 15.72
C ASP A 346 2.22 36.73 16.20
N SER A 347 2.95 36.06 15.30
CA SER A 347 4.26 35.46 15.60
C SER A 347 5.34 36.48 16.00
N SER A 348 5.14 37.76 15.73
CA SER A 348 6.03 38.85 16.15
C SER A 348 5.66 39.46 17.51
N GLY A 349 4.61 38.95 18.17
CA GLY A 349 4.13 39.43 19.46
C GLY A 349 3.24 40.67 19.37
N ARG A 350 2.73 41.02 18.18
CA ARG A 350 1.80 42.15 18.03
C ARG A 350 0.38 41.72 18.36
N ILE A 351 -0.34 42.56 19.09
CA ILE A 351 -1.72 42.28 19.52
C ILE A 351 -2.68 42.77 18.44
N LEU A 352 -3.46 41.84 17.88
CA LEU A 352 -4.45 42.09 16.86
C LEU A 352 -5.80 42.30 17.52
N LEU A 353 -6.36 43.49 17.37
CA LEU A 353 -7.63 43.92 17.94
C LEU A 353 -8.60 44.26 16.79
N PRO A 354 -9.24 43.24 16.19
CA PRO A 354 -10.25 43.45 15.15
C PRO A 354 -11.49 44.12 15.74
N GLY A 355 -11.93 45.21 15.12
CA GLY A 355 -13.21 45.86 15.42
C GLY A 355 -14.39 45.09 14.84
N GLN A 356 -15.56 45.15 15.49
CA GLN A 356 -16.78 44.50 14.99
C GLN A 356 -17.27 45.11 13.67
N ASP A 357 -16.89 46.34 13.35
CA ASP A 357 -17.20 47.09 12.13
C ASP A 357 -16.26 46.80 10.95
N PHE A 358 -15.43 45.75 11.05
CA PHE A 358 -14.33 45.43 10.14
C PHE A 358 -13.09 46.33 10.20
N SER A 359 -13.07 47.33 11.09
CA SER A 359 -11.81 48.01 11.38
C SER A 359 -10.79 47.03 11.99
N THR A 360 -9.51 47.31 11.81
CA THR A 360 -8.41 46.47 12.29
C THR A 360 -7.42 47.36 13.01
N ASN A 361 -7.13 47.05 14.27
CA ASN A 361 -6.10 47.69 15.06
C ASN A 361 -4.99 46.69 15.35
N ILE A 362 -3.74 47.08 15.12
CA ILE A 362 -2.55 46.33 15.47
C ILE A 362 -1.83 47.14 16.54
N VAL A 363 -1.69 46.58 17.74
CA VAL A 363 -0.91 47.18 18.81
C VAL A 363 0.48 46.55 18.81
N GLU A 364 1.51 47.37 18.79
CA GLU A 364 2.91 46.97 18.91
C GLU A 364 3.46 47.46 20.25
N PRO A 365 3.37 46.66 21.34
CA PRO A 365 3.75 47.13 22.67
C PRO A 365 5.22 47.54 22.78
N SER A 366 6.11 46.87 22.03
CA SER A 366 7.55 47.16 21.98
C SER A 366 7.88 48.45 21.24
N ALA A 367 7.14 48.77 20.17
CA ALA A 367 7.34 49.99 19.38
C ALA A 367 6.53 51.19 19.91
N GLY A 368 5.59 50.95 20.83
CA GLY A 368 4.76 52.00 21.40
C GLY A 368 3.83 52.65 20.36
N ILE A 369 3.29 51.85 19.43
CA ILE A 369 2.40 52.34 18.37
C ILE A 369 1.16 51.46 18.20
N ILE A 370 0.09 52.09 17.69
CA ILE A 370 -1.12 51.44 17.20
C ILE A 370 -1.29 51.79 15.72
N ILE A 371 -1.30 50.78 14.85
CA ILE A 371 -1.60 50.92 13.43
C ILE A 371 -3.07 50.55 13.23
N LYS A 372 -3.86 51.44 12.62
CA LYS A 372 -5.28 51.22 12.40
C LYS A 372 -5.75 51.51 10.99
N ALA A 373 -6.66 50.67 10.49
CA ALA A 373 -7.36 50.87 9.23
C ALA A 373 -8.84 50.53 9.41
N GLY A 374 -9.72 51.31 8.77
CA GLY A 374 -11.16 51.12 8.82
C GLY A 374 -11.86 51.62 7.57
N LYS A 375 -13.11 52.07 7.73
CA LYS A 375 -13.96 52.55 6.63
C LYS A 375 -13.30 53.64 5.78
N ARG A 376 -12.54 54.56 6.42
CA ARG A 376 -11.82 55.65 5.74
C ARG A 376 -10.78 55.14 4.74
N GLN A 377 -10.10 54.05 5.05
CA GLN A 377 -9.13 53.40 4.16
C GLN A 377 -9.79 52.49 3.11
N GLY A 378 -11.13 52.43 3.09
CA GLY A 378 -11.91 51.62 2.16
C GLY A 378 -12.07 50.17 2.61
N LEU A 379 -11.90 49.87 3.90
CA LEU A 379 -12.33 48.58 4.44
C LEU A 379 -13.86 48.55 4.50
N PRO A 380 -14.49 47.44 4.06
CA PRO A 380 -15.94 47.33 4.04
C PRO A 380 -16.53 47.22 5.46
N SER A 381 -17.78 47.63 5.64
CA SER A 381 -18.53 47.40 6.88
C SER A 381 -19.41 46.15 6.68
N PHE A 382 -18.93 44.99 7.10
CA PHE A 382 -19.63 43.70 6.99
C PHE A 382 -19.97 43.13 8.37
N PHE A 383 -20.83 42.11 8.44
CA PHE A 383 -21.00 41.31 9.65
C PHE A 383 -19.88 40.26 9.73
N ASN A 384 -19.16 40.26 10.86
CA ASN A 384 -17.83 39.64 10.97
C ASN A 384 -17.88 38.17 11.42
N VAL A 385 -16.98 37.35 10.86
CA VAL A 385 -16.54 36.10 11.50
C VAL A 385 -15.50 36.49 12.56
N PRO A 386 -15.61 36.05 13.81
CA PRO A 386 -14.85 36.65 14.93
C PRO A 386 -13.32 36.58 14.76
N GLN A 387 -12.78 35.57 14.04
CA GLN A 387 -11.35 35.25 14.06
C GLN A 387 -10.54 35.90 12.92
N ILE A 388 -9.40 36.49 13.29
CA ILE A 388 -8.35 36.96 12.38
C ILE A 388 -7.18 35.98 12.45
N GLN A 389 -6.61 35.60 11.32
CA GLN A 389 -5.44 34.73 11.23
C GLN A 389 -4.26 35.45 10.61
N THR A 390 -3.05 35.05 10.93
CA THR A 390 -1.84 35.62 10.32
C THR A 390 -0.96 34.55 9.71
N ASP A 391 -0.40 34.83 8.55
CA ASP A 391 0.67 34.00 8.00
C ASP A 391 2.05 34.33 8.62
N ARG A 392 3.08 33.61 8.19
CA ARG A 392 4.48 33.86 8.59
C ARG A 392 5.05 35.22 8.13
N GLU A 393 4.46 35.85 7.12
CA GLU A 393 4.88 37.17 6.62
C GLU A 393 4.22 38.31 7.42
N GLY A 394 3.24 37.97 8.28
CA GLY A 394 2.46 38.90 9.07
C GLY A 394 1.24 39.47 8.33
N ASN A 395 0.89 38.95 7.15
CA ASN A 395 -0.34 39.32 6.47
C ASN A 395 -1.55 38.76 7.23
N LEU A 396 -2.62 39.54 7.28
CA LEU A 396 -3.81 39.25 8.04
C LEU A 396 -4.90 38.69 7.14
N TYR A 397 -5.48 37.57 7.54
CA TYR A 397 -6.54 36.85 6.83
C TYR A 397 -7.81 36.95 7.65
N ARG A 398 -8.87 37.49 7.04
CA ARG A 398 -10.14 37.75 7.71
C ARG A 398 -11.31 37.32 6.83
N GLY A 399 -12.16 36.47 7.37
CA GLY A 399 -13.41 36.07 6.73
C GLY A 399 -14.47 37.16 6.79
N SER A 400 -15.32 37.22 5.78
CA SER A 400 -16.51 38.06 5.72
C SER A 400 -17.69 37.29 5.14
N ASP A 401 -18.88 37.85 5.21
CA ASP A 401 -20.07 37.40 4.48
C ASP A 401 -19.95 37.56 2.95
N ARG A 402 -18.88 38.23 2.47
CA ARG A 402 -18.57 38.45 1.05
C ARG A 402 -17.27 37.80 0.60
N GLY A 403 -16.78 36.80 1.32
CA GLY A 403 -15.55 36.07 0.99
C GLY A 403 -14.39 36.31 1.96
N LEU A 404 -13.17 36.00 1.52
CA LEU A 404 -11.94 36.13 2.33
C LEU A 404 -11.21 37.42 1.96
N MET A 405 -10.96 38.29 2.95
CA MET A 405 -10.12 39.47 2.79
C MET A 405 -8.74 39.22 3.37
N ILE A 406 -7.71 39.64 2.64
CA ILE A 406 -6.32 39.61 3.08
C ILE A 406 -5.82 41.05 3.16
N LEU A 407 -5.23 41.42 4.28
CA LEU A 407 -4.52 42.69 4.48
C LEU A 407 -3.04 42.39 4.61
N ASN A 408 -2.19 43.23 4.05
CA ASN A 408 -0.76 43.11 4.30
C ASN A 408 -0.41 43.53 5.74
N ARG A 409 0.79 43.16 6.18
CA ARG A 409 1.27 43.32 7.57
C ARG A 409 1.14 44.74 8.16
N ASP A 410 1.26 45.75 7.31
CA ASP A 410 1.25 47.18 7.65
C ASP A 410 -0.10 47.86 7.36
N LEU A 411 -1.11 47.11 6.91
CA LEU A 411 -2.42 47.62 6.51
C LEU A 411 -2.39 48.66 5.38
N THR A 412 -1.43 48.60 4.45
CA THR A 412 -1.36 49.53 3.31
C THR A 412 -2.07 49.03 2.04
N ALA A 413 -2.33 47.73 1.91
CA ALA A 413 -2.99 47.14 0.75
C ALA A 413 -3.88 45.94 1.13
N LYS A 414 -4.87 45.63 0.27
CA LYS A 414 -5.82 44.53 0.47
C LYS A 414 -6.03 43.66 -0.77
N SER A 415 -6.32 42.38 -0.56
CA SER A 415 -6.84 41.45 -1.57
C SER A 415 -8.15 40.84 -1.08
N VAL A 416 -9.04 40.47 -1.99
CA VAL A 416 -10.32 39.82 -1.66
C VAL A 416 -10.50 38.62 -2.58
N TYR A 417 -10.88 37.48 -2.01
CA TYR A 417 -11.28 36.28 -2.72
C TYR A 417 -12.79 36.16 -2.65
N GLN A 418 -13.44 36.00 -3.80
CA GLN A 418 -14.86 35.69 -3.93
C GLN A 418 -15.02 34.43 -4.81
N ARG A 419 -16.24 34.14 -5.27
CA ARG A 419 -16.51 32.96 -6.11
C ARG A 419 -15.70 32.96 -7.42
N PRO A 420 -15.59 34.07 -8.18
CA PRO A 420 -14.77 34.12 -9.39
C PRO A 420 -13.28 33.87 -9.13
N GLU A 421 -12.77 34.24 -7.95
CA GLU A 421 -11.37 34.08 -7.57
C GLU A 421 -11.04 32.71 -6.96
N GLY A 422 -12.02 31.81 -6.84
CA GLY A 422 -11.82 30.42 -6.43
C GLY A 422 -12.63 29.96 -5.21
N LEU A 423 -13.21 30.87 -4.41
CA LEU A 423 -14.01 30.44 -3.26
C LEU A 423 -15.25 29.66 -3.70
N ASN A 424 -15.57 28.57 -3.02
CA ASN A 424 -16.78 27.81 -3.30
C ASN A 424 -18.03 28.42 -2.61
N ALA A 425 -17.84 29.09 -1.46
CA ALA A 425 -18.87 29.82 -0.74
C ALA A 425 -18.40 31.21 -0.28
N LEU A 426 -19.36 32.15 -0.15
CA LEU A 426 -19.10 33.52 0.31
C LEU A 426 -19.40 33.74 1.80
N SER A 427 -20.19 32.85 2.41
CA SER A 427 -20.60 32.96 3.81
C SER A 427 -19.97 31.86 4.67
N GLY A 428 -19.77 32.17 5.95
CA GLY A 428 -19.13 31.26 6.91
C GLY A 428 -17.63 31.06 6.67
N VAL A 429 -16.98 31.98 5.95
CA VAL A 429 -15.56 31.88 5.60
C VAL A 429 -14.69 32.00 6.85
N ASN A 430 -14.02 30.91 7.23
CA ASN A 430 -13.15 30.83 8.39
C ASN A 430 -11.74 30.42 7.93
N PRO A 431 -10.79 31.37 7.78
CA PRO A 431 -9.41 31.04 7.45
C PRO A 431 -8.72 30.40 8.67
N PHE A 432 -7.84 29.44 8.43
CA PHE A 432 -7.05 28.74 9.43
C PHE A 432 -5.71 28.33 8.83
N PHE A 433 -4.61 28.62 9.53
CA PHE A 433 -3.30 28.09 9.16
C PHE A 433 -3.01 26.85 9.99
N ASP A 434 -2.70 25.74 9.32
CA ASP A 434 -2.26 24.53 10.01
C ASP A 434 -0.80 24.66 10.49
N ALA A 435 -0.31 23.66 11.23
CA ALA A 435 1.07 23.61 11.73
C ALA A 435 2.14 23.69 10.61
N ARG A 436 1.77 23.42 9.35
CA ARG A 436 2.64 23.47 8.17
C ARG A 436 2.50 24.78 7.39
N ASN A 437 1.80 25.77 7.95
CA ASN A 437 1.51 27.07 7.35
C ASN A 437 0.71 26.98 6.03
N GLN A 438 -0.12 25.93 5.89
CA GLN A 438 -1.08 25.81 4.81
C GLN A 438 -2.39 26.49 5.21
N LEU A 439 -2.93 27.30 4.30
CA LEU A 439 -4.19 28.00 4.55
C LEU A 439 -5.36 27.09 4.21
N LEU A 440 -6.15 26.75 5.22
CA LEU A 440 -7.44 26.09 5.09
C LEU A 440 -8.54 27.13 5.28
N VAL A 441 -9.56 27.09 4.43
CA VAL A 441 -10.70 28.00 4.48
C VAL A 441 -11.96 27.17 4.64
N GLY A 442 -12.45 27.10 5.87
CA GLY A 442 -13.73 26.48 6.19
C GLY A 442 -14.87 27.41 5.76
N ASN A 443 -15.98 26.83 5.31
CA ASN A 443 -17.18 27.55 4.92
C ASN A 443 -18.42 26.65 4.96
N ARG A 444 -19.58 27.18 4.53
CA ARG A 444 -20.85 26.44 4.54
C ARG A 444 -20.92 25.25 3.58
N LEU A 445 -20.01 25.18 2.61
CA LEU A 445 -19.87 24.10 1.62
C LEU A 445 -18.58 23.29 1.84
N GLY A 446 -18.10 23.21 3.08
CA GLY A 446 -16.92 22.41 3.44
C GLY A 446 -15.68 23.21 3.72
N VAL A 447 -14.53 22.65 3.38
CA VAL A 447 -13.23 23.30 3.50
C VAL A 447 -12.59 23.37 2.13
N GLN A 448 -11.86 24.46 1.88
CA GLN A 448 -10.96 24.61 0.75
C GLN A 448 -9.54 24.77 1.24
N MET A 449 -8.58 24.25 0.51
CA MET A 449 -7.16 24.41 0.83
C MET A 449 -6.51 25.34 -0.18
N PHE A 450 -5.88 26.40 0.33
CA PHE A 450 -5.10 27.38 -0.41
C PHE A 450 -3.62 27.05 -0.23
N ARG A 451 -2.95 26.62 -1.31
CA ARG A 451 -1.55 26.19 -1.23
C ARG A 451 -0.61 27.39 -1.27
N LYS A 452 0.08 27.67 -0.15
CA LYS A 452 1.11 28.73 -0.04
C LYS A 452 2.57 28.20 -0.05
N ASN A 453 2.79 26.89 -0.26
CA ASN A 453 4.11 26.29 0.03
C ASN A 453 5.12 26.38 -1.13
N GLY A 454 6.26 27.03 -0.88
CA GLY A 454 7.53 26.97 -1.62
C GLY A 454 7.56 27.71 -2.95
N LEU A 455 6.58 27.44 -3.82
CA LEU A 455 6.44 28.06 -5.14
C LEU A 455 5.30 29.08 -5.09
N ASP A 456 5.56 30.29 -5.54
CA ASP A 456 4.53 31.31 -5.74
C ASP A 456 4.01 31.17 -7.18
N ILE A 457 2.85 30.53 -7.35
CA ILE A 457 2.21 30.32 -8.66
C ILE A 457 1.01 31.24 -8.77
N ARG A 458 1.06 32.16 -9.73
CA ARG A 458 0.01 33.17 -9.95
C ARG A 458 -0.43 33.20 -11.39
N LYS A 459 -1.72 32.99 -11.62
CA LYS A 459 -2.32 33.09 -12.96
C LYS A 459 -2.88 34.49 -13.20
N ARG A 460 -2.65 35.04 -14.40
CA ARG A 460 -3.15 36.34 -14.85
C ARG A 460 -3.60 36.35 -16.31
N GLY A 461 -4.74 37.01 -16.56
CA GLY A 461 -5.31 37.15 -17.90
C GLY A 461 -5.89 35.83 -18.45
N THR A 462 -6.55 35.96 -19.60
CA THR A 462 -7.15 34.86 -20.39
C THR A 462 -6.77 34.98 -21.87
N VAL A 463 -5.70 35.73 -22.17
CA VAL A 463 -5.22 35.93 -23.53
C VAL A 463 -4.33 34.73 -23.88
N GLN A 464 -4.57 34.11 -25.03
CA GLN A 464 -3.72 33.02 -25.52
C GLN A 464 -2.35 33.57 -25.89
N VAL A 465 -1.35 33.22 -25.08
CA VAL A 465 0.05 33.62 -25.28
C VAL A 465 0.67 32.70 -26.34
N SER A 466 1.30 33.31 -27.34
CA SER A 466 2.01 32.57 -28.40
C SER A 466 3.52 32.53 -28.15
N THR A 467 4.11 33.63 -27.68
CA THR A 467 5.55 33.74 -27.44
C THR A 467 5.86 34.84 -26.42
N MET A 468 6.97 34.70 -25.69
CA MET A 468 7.42 35.67 -24.70
C MET A 468 8.93 35.93 -24.82
N LEU A 469 9.33 37.17 -24.55
CA LEU A 469 10.71 37.62 -24.64
C LEU A 469 11.01 38.67 -23.56
N GLU A 470 12.16 38.57 -22.89
CA GLU A 470 12.68 39.64 -22.04
C GLU A 470 13.75 40.45 -22.78
N ASP A 471 13.49 41.73 -23.03
CA ASP A 471 14.44 42.59 -23.74
C ASP A 471 15.62 43.04 -22.85
N THR A 472 16.69 43.58 -23.44
CA THR A 472 17.89 44.09 -22.74
C THR A 472 17.61 45.21 -21.73
N ARG A 473 16.44 45.87 -21.81
CA ARG A 473 16.01 46.92 -20.87
C ARG A 473 15.20 46.35 -19.69
N GLY A 474 14.95 45.05 -19.67
CA GLY A 474 14.20 44.34 -18.63
C GLY A 474 12.68 44.42 -18.80
N ARG A 475 12.18 44.78 -19.99
CA ARG A 475 10.76 44.72 -20.33
C ARG A 475 10.42 43.33 -20.84
N ILE A 476 9.23 42.83 -20.48
CA ILE A 476 8.71 41.56 -21.00
C ILE A 476 7.75 41.87 -22.15
N TRP A 477 8.02 41.30 -23.31
CA TRP A 477 7.18 41.35 -24.50
C TRP A 477 6.40 40.05 -24.58
N ILE A 478 5.07 40.16 -24.57
CA ILE A 478 4.15 39.01 -24.57
C ILE A 478 3.33 39.08 -25.85
N GLY A 479 3.60 38.17 -26.77
CA GLY A 479 2.86 38.00 -28.01
C GLY A 479 1.61 37.16 -27.77
N SER A 480 0.53 37.49 -28.45
CA SER A 480 -0.72 36.74 -28.39
C SER A 480 -1.18 36.32 -29.77
N LEU A 481 -2.10 35.34 -29.79
CA LEU A 481 -2.72 34.88 -31.03
C LEU A 481 -3.84 35.82 -31.53
N GLU A 482 -4.37 36.69 -30.66
CA GLU A 482 -5.58 37.48 -30.97
C GLU A 482 -5.49 38.98 -30.59
N SER A 483 -4.61 39.37 -29.68
CA SER A 483 -4.56 40.72 -29.08
C SER A 483 -3.31 41.51 -29.43
N GLY A 484 -2.44 41.03 -30.32
CA GLY A 484 -1.15 41.65 -30.61
C GLY A 484 -0.14 41.44 -29.46
N ILE A 485 0.53 42.52 -29.04
CA ILE A 485 1.69 42.48 -28.13
C ILE A 485 1.40 43.28 -26.85
N MET A 486 1.63 42.65 -25.70
CA MET A 486 1.70 43.34 -24.41
C MET A 486 3.16 43.58 -24.02
N ILE A 487 3.52 44.85 -23.79
CA ILE A 487 4.88 45.27 -23.42
C ILE A 487 4.86 45.68 -21.95
N LEU A 488 5.34 44.79 -21.08
CA LEU A 488 5.36 44.96 -19.62
C LEU A 488 6.69 45.55 -19.15
N ASP A 489 6.63 46.69 -18.46
CA ASP A 489 7.73 47.22 -17.66
C ASP A 489 7.62 46.69 -16.21
N ARG A 490 8.60 45.86 -15.83
CA ARG A 490 8.65 45.23 -14.50
C ARG A 490 8.97 46.21 -13.38
N LYS A 491 9.63 47.33 -13.65
CA LYS A 491 9.96 48.33 -12.61
C LYS A 491 8.73 49.10 -12.17
N THR A 492 7.87 49.43 -13.13
CA THR A 492 6.63 50.17 -12.88
C THR A 492 5.43 49.24 -12.66
N ASN A 493 5.55 47.94 -12.97
CA ASN A 493 4.46 46.97 -13.03
C ASN A 493 3.31 47.47 -13.90
N ARG A 494 3.63 47.99 -15.10
CA ARG A 494 2.66 48.49 -16.07
C ARG A 494 2.94 47.91 -17.44
N TYR A 495 1.89 47.59 -18.19
CA TYR A 495 2.01 47.11 -19.55
C TYR A 495 1.32 48.03 -20.54
N LYS A 496 1.84 48.05 -21.77
CA LYS A 496 1.25 48.75 -22.92
C LYS A 496 0.82 47.75 -23.97
N LEU A 497 -0.33 48.00 -24.60
CA LEU A 497 -0.85 47.14 -25.66
C LEU A 497 -0.50 47.73 -27.04
N TYR A 498 0.10 46.93 -27.91
CA TYR A 498 0.39 47.24 -29.30
C TYR A 498 -0.30 46.22 -30.21
N ASP A 499 -1.30 46.68 -30.95
CA ASP A 499 -2.18 45.86 -31.80
C ASP A 499 -2.32 46.48 -33.20
N ALA A 500 -3.12 45.85 -34.06
CA ALA A 500 -3.36 46.30 -35.43
C ALA A 500 -3.98 47.70 -35.51
N ALA A 501 -4.82 48.09 -34.53
CA ALA A 501 -5.40 49.43 -34.47
C ALA A 501 -4.35 50.51 -34.14
N HIS A 502 -3.25 50.12 -33.49
CA HIS A 502 -2.16 51.01 -33.11
C HIS A 502 -0.92 50.93 -34.01
N GLY A 503 -0.97 50.14 -35.09
CA GLY A 503 0.07 50.12 -36.12
C GLY A 503 0.84 48.80 -36.26
N LEU A 504 0.45 47.72 -35.59
CA LEU A 504 0.95 46.37 -35.89
C LEU A 504 0.35 45.87 -37.23
N ALA A 505 1.02 44.99 -37.98
CA ALA A 505 0.45 44.51 -39.25
C ALA A 505 -0.75 43.56 -39.02
N ASP A 506 -0.68 42.73 -38.00
CA ASP A 506 -1.75 41.83 -37.59
C ASP A 506 -1.58 41.42 -36.11
N ASN A 507 -2.68 41.05 -35.45
CA ASN A 507 -2.68 40.69 -34.04
C ASN A 507 -2.15 39.28 -33.75
N PHE A 508 -1.98 38.43 -34.77
CA PHE A 508 -1.48 37.07 -34.63
C PHE A 508 0.05 37.05 -34.61
N ILE A 509 0.63 37.01 -33.41
CA ILE A 509 2.07 36.97 -33.22
C ILE A 509 2.55 35.51 -33.26
N GLN A 510 3.43 35.18 -34.22
CA GLN A 510 3.95 33.82 -34.38
C GLN A 510 5.26 33.60 -33.61
N TYR A 511 6.19 34.54 -33.72
CA TYR A 511 7.52 34.44 -33.14
C TYR A 511 8.07 35.81 -32.79
N MET A 512 8.88 35.89 -31.73
CA MET A 512 9.60 37.11 -31.34
C MET A 512 11.02 36.81 -30.89
N THR A 513 11.95 37.72 -31.20
CA THR A 513 13.33 37.68 -30.69
C THR A 513 13.92 39.07 -30.58
N GLU A 514 14.96 39.25 -29.76
CA GLU A 514 15.68 40.52 -29.64
C GLU A 514 16.98 40.49 -30.44
N TYR A 515 17.29 41.61 -31.10
CA TYR A 515 18.53 41.83 -31.83
C TYR A 515 19.01 43.27 -31.61
N ASP A 516 20.18 43.44 -31.00
CA ASP A 516 20.87 44.74 -30.82
C ASP A 516 19.96 45.87 -30.27
N GLY A 517 19.03 45.53 -29.37
CA GLY A 517 18.06 46.46 -28.78
C GLY A 517 16.79 46.72 -29.62
N GLN A 518 16.68 46.08 -30.78
CA GLN A 518 15.50 45.97 -31.62
C GLN A 518 14.75 44.67 -31.32
N VAL A 519 13.43 44.67 -31.51
CA VAL A 519 12.58 43.49 -31.33
C VAL A 519 12.05 43.07 -32.69
N LEU A 520 12.40 41.85 -33.11
CA LEU A 520 11.95 41.24 -34.36
C LEU A 520 10.71 40.42 -34.07
N ILE A 521 9.67 40.62 -34.86
CA ILE A 521 8.38 39.98 -34.69
C ILE A 521 7.95 39.41 -36.02
N SER A 522 7.43 38.19 -36.01
CA SER A 522 6.71 37.64 -37.14
C SER A 522 5.21 37.66 -36.91
N THR A 523 4.48 38.18 -37.90
CA THR A 523 3.01 38.21 -37.93
C THR A 523 2.51 37.51 -39.18
N GLN A 524 1.33 36.89 -39.08
CA GLN A 524 0.76 36.09 -40.18
C GLN A 524 0.61 36.90 -41.49
N ALA A 525 0.18 38.16 -41.39
CA ALA A 525 -0.02 39.03 -42.54
C ALA A 525 1.20 39.92 -42.88
N GLY A 526 2.08 40.19 -41.91
CA GLY A 526 3.16 41.17 -42.06
C GLY A 526 4.52 40.61 -42.46
N GLY A 527 4.73 39.29 -42.35
CA GLY A 527 6.05 38.69 -42.58
C GLY A 527 6.96 38.93 -41.37
N LEU A 528 7.96 39.80 -41.54
CA LEU A 528 8.90 40.23 -40.51
C LEU A 528 8.73 41.74 -40.21
N GLU A 529 8.46 42.07 -38.95
CA GLU A 529 8.44 43.44 -38.43
C GLU A 529 9.62 43.66 -37.46
N ILE A 530 10.42 44.70 -37.70
CA ILE A 530 11.56 45.09 -36.88
C ILE A 530 11.18 46.34 -36.11
N ILE A 531 11.00 46.22 -34.80
CA ILE A 531 10.69 47.34 -33.91
C ILE A 531 11.99 47.88 -33.31
N ASP A 532 12.37 49.07 -33.73
CA ASP A 532 13.46 49.80 -33.10
C ASP A 532 12.93 50.61 -31.90
N THR A 533 13.27 50.15 -30.70
CA THR A 533 12.82 50.77 -29.46
C THR A 533 13.61 52.01 -29.07
N ALA A 534 14.73 52.31 -29.72
CA ALA A 534 15.52 53.53 -29.56
C ALA A 534 15.04 54.61 -30.53
N LEU A 535 14.90 54.27 -31.81
CA LEU A 535 14.44 55.16 -32.88
C LEU A 535 12.92 55.36 -32.87
N ARG A 536 12.18 54.52 -32.13
CA ARG A 536 10.70 54.50 -32.10
C ARG A 536 10.14 54.35 -33.51
N GLN A 537 10.67 53.40 -34.25
CA GLN A 537 10.24 53.09 -35.62
C GLN A 537 9.96 51.59 -35.75
N VAL A 538 9.07 51.25 -36.68
CA VAL A 538 8.80 49.88 -37.10
C VAL A 538 9.09 49.78 -38.59
N GLU A 539 9.96 48.85 -38.97
CA GLU A 539 10.31 48.54 -40.34
C GLU A 539 9.72 47.18 -40.71
N ARG A 540 9.09 47.06 -41.89
CA ARG A 540 8.44 45.82 -42.33
C ARG A 540 9.14 45.24 -43.56
N ILE A 541 9.36 43.94 -43.52
CA ILE A 541 9.92 43.11 -44.60
C ILE A 541 8.95 41.96 -44.83
N GLY A 542 8.27 41.93 -45.98
CA GLY A 542 7.14 41.02 -46.20
C GLY A 542 7.04 40.48 -47.63
N GLY A 543 5.82 40.21 -48.08
CA GLY A 543 5.56 39.47 -49.33
C GLY A 543 6.16 40.09 -50.61
N VAL A 544 6.44 41.39 -50.63
CA VAL A 544 7.15 42.04 -51.76
C VAL A 544 8.58 41.52 -51.91
N GLN A 545 9.23 41.13 -50.82
CA GLN A 545 10.58 40.60 -50.78
C GLN A 545 10.63 39.06 -50.74
N GLY A 546 9.47 38.38 -50.87
CA GLY A 546 9.38 36.92 -50.83
C GLY A 546 9.36 36.31 -49.42
N VAL A 547 9.48 37.14 -48.38
CA VAL A 547 9.36 36.70 -46.98
C VAL A 547 7.90 36.41 -46.67
N THR A 548 7.57 35.14 -46.40
CA THR A 548 6.21 34.76 -46.01
C THR A 548 5.97 34.97 -44.52
N GLY A 549 4.69 35.12 -44.15
CA GLY A 549 4.26 35.24 -42.75
C GLY A 549 4.10 33.89 -42.03
N ASN A 550 4.88 32.87 -42.37
CA ASN A 550 4.90 31.60 -41.64
C ASN A 550 6.32 31.25 -41.19
N LEU A 551 6.95 32.21 -40.51
CA LEU A 551 8.29 32.06 -39.97
C LEU A 551 8.21 31.28 -38.67
N THR A 552 8.82 30.10 -38.65
CA THR A 552 8.90 29.22 -37.48
C THR A 552 10.07 29.59 -36.58
N THR A 553 11.11 30.21 -37.15
CA THR A 553 12.35 30.49 -36.43
C THR A 553 13.09 31.69 -36.98
N MET A 554 13.75 32.43 -36.10
CA MET A 554 14.58 33.58 -36.42
C MET A 554 15.77 33.62 -35.47
N GLU A 555 16.97 33.78 -36.01
CA GLU A 555 18.21 33.84 -35.24
C GLU A 555 19.23 34.77 -35.91
N THR A 556 20.29 35.13 -35.21
CA THR A 556 21.33 36.02 -35.75
C THR A 556 22.70 35.38 -35.66
N ASP A 557 23.55 35.63 -36.66
CA ASP A 557 24.93 35.13 -36.65
C ASP A 557 25.89 36.13 -35.97
N GLN A 558 27.19 35.82 -35.97
CA GLN A 558 28.24 36.68 -35.41
C GLN A 558 28.47 37.96 -36.25
N ASP A 559 28.15 37.92 -37.54
CA ASP A 559 28.28 39.04 -38.48
C ASP A 559 27.07 39.97 -38.48
N LYS A 560 26.12 39.73 -37.56
CA LYS A 560 24.86 40.46 -37.40
C LYS A 560 23.90 40.32 -38.59
N ASN A 561 24.00 39.23 -39.36
CA ASN A 561 22.96 38.89 -40.33
C ASN A 561 21.78 38.23 -39.61
N ILE A 562 20.57 38.48 -40.11
CA ILE A 562 19.33 37.92 -39.58
C ILE A 562 18.96 36.71 -40.43
N TRP A 563 18.94 35.55 -39.81
CA TRP A 563 18.56 34.28 -40.43
C TRP A 563 17.11 33.99 -40.08
N ILE A 564 16.27 33.76 -41.09
CA ILE A 564 14.86 33.44 -40.93
C ILE A 564 14.55 32.12 -41.62
N GLY A 565 13.72 31.31 -40.98
CA GLY A 565 13.30 30.01 -41.49
C GLY A 565 11.81 29.80 -41.31
N GLY A 566 11.21 29.05 -42.24
CA GLY A 566 9.79 28.75 -42.23
C GLY A 566 9.47 27.40 -42.87
N LEU A 567 8.18 27.04 -42.87
CA LEU A 567 7.69 25.81 -43.48
C LEU A 567 7.71 25.91 -45.01
N GLY A 568 8.61 25.17 -45.65
CA GLY A 568 8.65 24.99 -47.10
C GLY A 568 9.48 26.02 -47.89
N GLN A 569 10.23 26.88 -47.20
CA GLN A 569 11.04 27.94 -47.82
C GLN A 569 12.55 27.84 -47.56
N GLY A 570 13.04 26.88 -46.77
CA GLY A 570 14.47 26.84 -46.41
C GLY A 570 14.86 27.97 -45.46
N LEU A 571 16.03 28.56 -45.65
CA LEU A 571 16.57 29.66 -44.85
C LEU A 571 16.80 30.90 -45.71
N ASP A 572 16.26 32.04 -45.30
CA ASP A 572 16.63 33.34 -45.86
C ASP A 572 17.56 34.08 -44.90
N VAL A 573 18.54 34.78 -45.45
CA VAL A 573 19.54 35.55 -44.71
C VAL A 573 19.48 36.99 -45.15
N ILE A 574 19.11 37.84 -44.20
CA ILE A 574 18.99 39.29 -44.35
C ILE A 574 20.26 39.92 -43.81
N ASP A 575 20.98 40.64 -44.67
CA ASP A 575 22.07 41.52 -44.23
C ASP A 575 21.52 42.94 -44.07
N PRO A 576 21.31 43.41 -42.83
CA PRO A 576 20.74 44.73 -42.58
C PRO A 576 21.68 45.87 -43.02
N ARG A 577 22.99 45.63 -43.16
CA ARG A 577 23.96 46.66 -43.58
C ARG A 577 23.86 46.93 -45.07
N THR A 578 23.78 45.87 -45.87
CA THR A 578 23.66 45.97 -47.33
C THR A 578 22.21 46.06 -47.80
N LYS A 579 21.24 45.92 -46.88
CA LYS A 579 19.80 45.82 -47.17
C LYS A 579 19.53 44.79 -48.27
N SER A 580 20.12 43.62 -48.13
CA SER A 580 19.98 42.53 -49.11
C SER A 580 19.51 41.24 -48.47
N LEU A 581 18.77 40.45 -49.24
CA LEU A 581 18.27 39.13 -48.86
C LEU A 581 18.90 38.07 -49.75
N ARG A 582 19.35 36.97 -49.13
CA ARG A 582 19.87 35.78 -49.81
C ARG A 582 19.09 34.55 -49.36
N HIS A 583 18.93 33.59 -50.27
CA HIS A 583 18.17 32.38 -50.03
C HIS A 583 19.07 31.16 -50.01
N LEU A 584 18.80 30.24 -49.08
CA LEU A 584 19.49 28.97 -48.90
C LEU A 584 18.43 27.85 -48.90
N GLY A 585 18.31 27.15 -50.03
CA GLY A 585 17.35 26.08 -50.24
C GLY A 585 17.99 24.69 -50.40
N THR A 586 17.23 23.73 -50.92
CA THR A 586 17.70 22.34 -51.05
C THR A 586 18.78 22.14 -52.10
N GLY A 587 18.80 22.99 -53.14
CA GLY A 587 19.85 23.00 -54.15
C GLY A 587 21.17 23.63 -53.67
N GLN A 588 21.21 24.16 -52.44
CA GLN A 588 22.27 25.00 -51.90
C GLN A 588 22.99 24.41 -50.68
N GLY A 589 22.67 23.17 -50.31
CA GLY A 589 23.32 22.42 -49.23
C GLY A 589 22.40 22.04 -48.06
N ILE A 590 21.20 22.63 -47.93
CA ILE A 590 20.22 22.17 -46.94
C ILE A 590 19.52 20.91 -47.45
N LYS A 591 19.32 19.90 -46.60
CA LYS A 591 18.68 18.63 -47.04
C LYS A 591 17.15 18.69 -47.14
N ASP A 592 16.52 19.73 -46.63
CA ASP A 592 15.08 19.90 -46.59
C ASP A 592 14.71 21.39 -46.50
N SER A 593 13.61 21.80 -47.11
CA SER A 593 13.11 23.18 -47.09
C SER A 593 12.19 23.48 -45.91
N ALA A 594 11.78 22.47 -45.12
CA ALA A 594 11.01 22.69 -43.91
C ALA A 594 11.95 22.94 -42.70
N MET A 595 12.19 24.21 -42.38
CA MET A 595 12.94 24.59 -41.18
C MET A 595 12.02 24.63 -39.96
N ALA A 596 12.32 23.81 -38.96
CA ALA A 596 11.56 23.77 -37.70
C ALA A 596 12.15 24.77 -36.70
N GLU A 597 13.46 24.74 -36.49
CA GLU A 597 14.13 25.65 -35.55
C GLU A 597 15.58 25.94 -35.94
N LEU A 598 16.05 27.14 -35.60
CA LEU A 598 17.41 27.63 -35.72
C LEU A 598 17.85 28.28 -34.39
N LYS A 599 18.98 27.85 -33.84
CA LYS A 599 19.56 28.41 -32.61
C LYS A 599 21.06 28.57 -32.69
N ARG A 600 21.56 29.70 -32.22
CA ARG A 600 22.99 29.98 -32.15
C ARG A 600 23.58 29.45 -30.85
N ASP A 601 24.66 28.68 -30.95
CA ASP A 601 25.43 28.23 -29.79
C ASP A 601 26.47 29.28 -29.32
N ARG A 602 27.15 29.01 -28.20
CA ARG A 602 28.17 29.91 -27.64
C ARG A 602 29.42 30.07 -28.51
N LYS A 603 29.67 29.14 -29.44
CA LYS A 603 30.79 29.21 -30.39
C LYS A 603 30.41 29.99 -31.65
N GLY A 604 29.13 30.34 -31.80
CA GLY A 604 28.59 31.04 -32.97
C GLY A 604 28.12 30.12 -34.09
N LEU A 605 28.07 28.81 -33.85
CA LEU A 605 27.48 27.88 -34.81
C LEU A 605 25.96 27.97 -34.74
N LEU A 606 25.31 27.91 -35.89
CA LEU A 606 23.86 27.92 -36.01
C LEU A 606 23.36 26.48 -36.11
N TRP A 607 22.88 25.93 -35.00
CA TRP A 607 22.22 24.64 -34.97
C TRP A 607 20.83 24.76 -35.56
N PHE A 608 20.47 23.82 -36.44
CA PHE A 608 19.18 23.80 -37.09
C PHE A 608 18.54 22.42 -37.02
N ILE A 609 17.22 22.43 -37.09
CA ILE A 609 16.41 21.23 -37.30
C ILE A 609 15.60 21.41 -38.57
N SER A 610 15.69 20.41 -39.43
CA SER A 610 14.94 20.31 -40.66
C SER A 610 14.02 19.08 -40.60
N GLY A 611 12.78 19.19 -41.09
CA GLY A 611 11.74 18.18 -40.88
C GLY A 611 12.16 16.76 -41.26
N TRP A 612 12.65 16.57 -42.48
CA TRP A 612 13.15 15.31 -43.01
C TRP A 612 14.68 15.20 -42.99
N GLY A 613 15.40 16.32 -42.94
CA GLY A 613 16.86 16.36 -42.98
C GLY A 613 17.57 16.22 -41.62
N GLY A 614 16.80 16.14 -40.52
CA GLY A 614 17.32 15.89 -39.16
C GLY A 614 18.02 17.11 -38.55
N VAL A 615 18.93 16.83 -37.59
CA VAL A 615 19.67 17.85 -36.83
C VAL A 615 21.04 18.09 -37.46
N GLY A 616 21.42 19.36 -37.56
CA GLY A 616 22.73 19.78 -38.05
C GLY A 616 23.16 21.12 -37.47
N TYR A 617 24.33 21.60 -37.92
CA TYR A 617 24.77 22.96 -37.65
C TYR A 617 25.45 23.58 -38.87
N ILE A 618 25.36 24.90 -38.93
CA ILE A 618 26.00 25.76 -39.93
C ILE A 618 27.11 26.54 -39.22
N ASP A 619 28.30 26.54 -39.81
CA ASP A 619 29.38 27.47 -39.45
C ASP A 619 29.29 28.68 -40.39
N PRO A 620 28.75 29.83 -39.94
CA PRO A 620 28.56 30.99 -40.81
C PRO A 620 29.89 31.62 -41.24
N VAL A 621 30.96 31.45 -40.45
CA VAL A 621 32.28 32.01 -40.73
C VAL A 621 32.98 31.18 -41.81
N LYS A 622 32.98 29.85 -41.65
CA LYS A 622 33.56 28.93 -42.65
C LYS A 622 32.65 28.73 -43.86
N LYS A 623 31.37 29.11 -43.74
CA LYS A 623 30.31 28.86 -44.73
C LYS A 623 30.18 27.38 -45.03
N THR A 624 30.12 26.56 -43.99
CA THR A 624 29.98 25.11 -44.11
C THR A 624 28.77 24.61 -43.31
N ILE A 625 28.25 23.45 -43.70
CA ILE A 625 27.12 22.78 -43.08
C ILE A 625 27.48 21.33 -42.75
N ARG A 626 26.99 20.86 -41.61
CA ARG A 626 27.16 19.47 -41.15
C ARG A 626 25.85 18.91 -40.64
N HIS A 627 25.61 17.64 -40.94
CA HIS A 627 24.43 16.89 -40.50
C HIS A 627 24.83 15.71 -39.64
N ILE A 628 23.98 15.32 -38.69
CA ILE A 628 24.10 14.04 -38.00
C ILE A 628 23.63 12.94 -38.96
N VAL A 629 24.52 11.98 -39.28
CA VAL A 629 24.24 10.90 -40.23
C VAL A 629 23.95 9.57 -39.56
N LYS A 630 24.41 9.37 -38.32
CA LYS A 630 24.14 8.16 -37.54
C LYS A 630 23.94 8.50 -36.07
N SER A 631 22.90 7.91 -35.49
CA SER A 631 22.67 7.90 -34.04
C SER A 631 21.82 6.69 -33.66
N GLY A 632 21.77 6.35 -32.36
CA GLY A 632 20.79 5.38 -31.83
C GLY A 632 19.34 5.87 -31.86
N HIS A 633 19.08 7.15 -32.19
CA HIS A 633 17.76 7.79 -32.09
C HIS A 633 17.31 8.39 -33.43
N ARG A 634 16.28 7.82 -34.07
CA ARG A 634 15.82 8.20 -35.43
C ARG A 634 15.59 9.70 -35.64
N ILE A 635 15.16 10.44 -34.62
CA ILE A 635 14.85 11.87 -34.74
C ILE A 635 16.05 12.75 -35.08
N LEU A 636 17.27 12.34 -34.70
CA LEU A 636 18.47 13.08 -35.06
C LEU A 636 18.83 12.92 -36.54
N THR A 637 18.25 11.92 -37.21
CA THR A 637 18.61 11.51 -38.58
C THR A 637 17.44 11.56 -39.58
N ALA A 638 16.16 11.52 -39.15
CA ALA A 638 14.97 11.67 -40.02
C ALA A 638 13.62 11.82 -39.27
N GLY A 639 12.78 12.75 -39.74
CA GLY A 639 11.32 12.60 -39.85
C GLY A 639 10.44 13.00 -38.65
N GLU A 640 10.55 14.23 -38.14
CA GLU A 640 9.60 14.81 -37.16
C GLU A 640 9.44 16.32 -37.39
N GLN A 641 8.21 16.85 -37.24
CA GLN A 641 7.88 18.26 -37.53
C GLN A 641 7.75 19.16 -36.27
N ASP A 642 7.86 18.59 -35.07
CA ASP A 642 7.71 19.31 -33.80
C ASP A 642 8.92 19.04 -32.89
N VAL A 643 10.00 19.81 -33.07
CA VAL A 643 11.25 19.62 -32.32
C VAL A 643 11.78 20.96 -31.85
N LEU A 644 12.21 21.04 -30.58
CA LEU A 644 12.78 22.24 -29.99
C LEU A 644 14.28 22.13 -29.67
N LEU A 645 15.04 23.22 -29.83
CA LEU A 645 16.46 23.36 -29.57
C LEU A 645 16.75 24.31 -28.41
N LYS A 646 17.64 23.89 -27.50
CA LYS A 646 18.18 24.77 -26.46
C LYS A 646 19.63 24.45 -26.15
N HIS A 647 20.49 25.46 -26.11
CA HIS A 647 21.84 25.31 -25.59
C HIS A 647 21.87 25.52 -24.08
N ASP A 648 22.59 24.67 -23.37
CA ASP A 648 22.81 24.87 -21.94
C ASP A 648 24.10 25.66 -21.66
N SER A 649 24.26 26.09 -20.40
CA SER A 649 25.43 26.85 -19.98
C SER A 649 26.74 26.04 -19.94
N ARG A 650 26.69 24.72 -20.14
CA ARG A 650 27.84 23.81 -20.17
C ARG A 650 28.30 23.47 -21.59
N GLY A 651 27.57 23.94 -22.61
CA GLY A 651 27.89 23.72 -24.02
C GLY A 651 27.27 22.47 -24.64
N ASN A 652 26.29 21.85 -23.98
CA ASN A 652 25.47 20.80 -24.60
C ASN A 652 24.29 21.41 -25.35
N THR A 653 23.78 20.66 -26.32
CA THR A 653 22.60 21.02 -27.10
C THR A 653 21.47 20.06 -26.78
N TRP A 654 20.36 20.60 -26.29
CA TRP A 654 19.15 19.86 -25.98
C TRP A 654 18.23 19.87 -27.18
N VAL A 655 17.77 18.69 -27.55
CA VAL A 655 16.81 18.43 -28.62
C VAL A 655 15.58 17.78 -28.00
N MET A 656 14.44 18.44 -28.14
CA MET A 656 13.18 18.02 -27.52
C MET A 656 12.18 17.56 -28.57
N THR A 657 11.53 16.43 -28.34
CA THR A 657 10.77 15.72 -29.38
C THR A 657 9.31 15.52 -29.00
N SER A 658 8.42 15.45 -29.99
CA SER A 658 6.98 15.21 -29.80
C SER A 658 6.62 13.75 -29.48
N THR A 659 7.54 12.78 -29.65
CA THR A 659 7.22 11.35 -29.49
C THR A 659 8.27 10.53 -28.74
N LYS A 660 9.50 11.00 -28.59
CA LYS A 660 10.67 10.19 -28.17
C LYS A 660 11.52 10.87 -27.09
N GLY A 661 10.90 11.61 -26.17
CA GLY A 661 11.56 12.20 -25.00
C GLY A 661 12.58 13.30 -25.30
N PHE A 662 13.52 13.51 -24.37
CA PHE A 662 14.52 14.59 -24.43
C PHE A 662 15.89 14.02 -24.70
N LEU A 663 16.61 14.62 -25.62
CA LEU A 663 17.95 14.22 -26.03
C LEU A 663 18.91 15.35 -25.71
N MET A 664 20.00 15.04 -25.01
CA MET A 664 21.10 15.98 -24.80
C MET A 664 22.28 15.53 -25.64
N ILE A 665 22.63 16.32 -26.65
CA ILE A 665 23.82 16.14 -27.48
C ILE A 665 24.99 16.81 -26.77
N ASN A 666 26.02 16.03 -26.46
CA ASN A 666 27.30 16.55 -26.01
C ASN A 666 28.25 16.61 -27.22
N PRO A 667 28.47 17.81 -27.81
CA PRO A 667 29.30 17.96 -29.01
C PRO A 667 30.80 17.79 -28.74
N THR A 668 31.23 17.69 -27.47
CA THR A 668 32.64 17.45 -27.13
C THR A 668 32.99 15.98 -27.03
N HIS A 669 31.99 15.13 -26.74
CA HIS A 669 32.15 13.68 -26.58
C HIS A 669 31.47 12.88 -27.69
N ASP A 670 30.92 13.55 -28.70
CA ASP A 670 30.14 12.94 -29.79
C ASP A 670 29.13 11.90 -29.29
N SER A 671 28.40 12.28 -28.24
CA SER A 671 27.44 11.40 -27.57
C SER A 671 26.09 12.07 -27.39
N VAL A 672 25.01 11.29 -27.40
CA VAL A 672 23.67 11.72 -27.01
C VAL A 672 23.19 10.97 -25.78
N SER A 673 22.59 11.70 -24.84
CA SER A 673 21.97 11.17 -23.64
C SER A 673 20.44 11.26 -23.73
N TYR A 674 19.75 10.16 -23.46
CA TYR A 674 18.29 10.10 -23.48
C TYR A 674 17.66 10.23 -22.10
N PHE A 675 16.64 11.08 -21.98
CA PHE A 675 15.83 11.27 -20.79
C PHE A 675 14.37 10.92 -21.08
N GLY A 676 13.88 9.87 -20.43
CA GLY A 676 12.48 9.46 -20.46
C GLY A 676 11.91 9.16 -19.06
N PRO A 677 10.78 8.44 -18.97
CA PRO A 677 10.16 8.08 -17.71
C PRO A 677 11.06 7.28 -16.76
N ALA A 678 11.97 6.45 -17.28
CA ALA A 678 12.96 5.72 -16.49
C ALA A 678 13.98 6.64 -15.80
N GLN A 679 14.28 7.79 -16.43
CA GLN A 679 15.13 8.87 -15.92
C GLN A 679 14.33 9.91 -15.13
N GLY A 680 13.01 9.73 -14.98
CA GLY A 680 12.15 10.53 -14.12
C GLY A 680 11.37 11.64 -14.75
N VAL A 681 11.46 11.79 -16.07
CA VAL A 681 10.66 12.80 -16.76
C VAL A 681 9.21 12.34 -16.90
N ALA A 682 8.27 13.18 -16.46
CA ALA A 682 6.87 12.80 -16.31
C ALA A 682 6.14 12.53 -17.65
N ALA A 683 6.69 13.01 -18.77
CA ALA A 683 6.15 12.83 -20.11
C ALA A 683 7.29 12.70 -21.11
N ALA A 684 7.04 12.05 -22.24
CA ALA A 684 7.99 12.00 -23.36
C ALA A 684 7.92 13.23 -24.28
N THR A 685 7.08 14.22 -23.95
CA THR A 685 6.80 15.39 -24.78
C THR A 685 6.85 16.67 -23.95
N ALA A 686 7.47 17.72 -24.46
CA ALA A 686 7.29 19.07 -23.92
C ALA A 686 7.06 20.08 -25.03
N THR A 687 6.46 21.19 -24.63
CA THR A 687 6.03 22.30 -25.47
C THR A 687 6.96 23.49 -25.38
N SER A 688 7.77 23.59 -24.33
CA SER A 688 8.88 24.55 -24.25
C SER A 688 10.05 24.01 -23.44
N ILE A 689 11.22 24.63 -23.65
CA ILE A 689 12.47 24.33 -22.96
C ILE A 689 13.20 25.63 -22.59
N GLY A 690 13.58 25.74 -21.32
CA GLY A 690 14.34 26.86 -20.78
C GLY A 690 15.59 26.37 -20.04
N GLU A 691 16.60 27.24 -19.93
CA GLU A 691 17.78 27.01 -19.10
C GLU A 691 17.99 28.21 -18.17
N TYR A 692 18.29 27.93 -16.91
CA TYR A 692 18.68 28.95 -15.94
C TYR A 692 19.61 28.34 -14.90
N ASN A 693 20.78 28.96 -14.70
CA ASN A 693 21.81 28.51 -13.74
C ASN A 693 22.18 27.02 -13.87
N GLY A 694 22.29 26.51 -15.09
CA GLY A 694 22.63 25.11 -15.37
C GLY A 694 21.49 24.12 -15.19
N ARG A 695 20.29 24.56 -14.81
CA ARG A 695 19.09 23.72 -14.70
C ARG A 695 18.24 23.87 -15.96
N MET A 696 17.69 22.75 -16.45
CA MET A 696 16.78 22.73 -17.59
C MET A 696 15.34 22.68 -17.11
N TYR A 697 14.49 23.51 -17.68
CA TYR A 697 13.07 23.63 -17.38
C TYR A 697 12.29 23.15 -18.60
N LEU A 698 11.46 22.13 -18.43
CA LEU A 698 10.74 21.43 -19.49
C LEU A 698 9.24 21.54 -19.23
N ALA A 699 8.51 22.30 -20.05
CA ALA A 699 7.06 22.45 -19.93
C ALA A 699 6.35 21.28 -20.64
N LEU A 700 5.96 20.26 -19.88
CA LEU A 700 5.37 19.00 -20.37
C LEU A 700 3.84 19.10 -20.55
N GLY A 701 3.32 19.99 -21.39
CA GLY A 701 1.89 19.98 -21.79
C GLY A 701 0.87 19.67 -20.67
N SER A 702 0.21 18.51 -20.73
CA SER A 702 -0.77 18.02 -19.73
C SER A 702 -0.19 17.65 -18.35
N ASN A 703 1.12 17.45 -18.26
CA ASN A 703 1.82 16.87 -17.12
C ASN A 703 2.61 17.90 -16.29
N GLY A 704 2.63 19.17 -16.71
CA GLY A 704 3.18 20.30 -15.93
C GLY A 704 4.66 20.59 -16.23
N LEU A 705 5.40 21.20 -15.30
CA LEU A 705 6.81 21.63 -15.49
C LEU A 705 7.76 20.60 -14.87
N THR A 706 8.74 20.09 -15.61
CA THR A 706 9.85 19.29 -15.07
C THR A 706 11.14 20.08 -15.09
N VAL A 707 11.93 20.01 -14.01
CA VAL A 707 13.22 20.66 -13.89
C VAL A 707 14.32 19.62 -13.69
N LEU A 708 15.26 19.61 -14.63
CA LEU A 708 16.43 18.75 -14.60
C LEU A 708 17.62 19.54 -14.06
N THR A 709 18.15 19.08 -12.93
CA THR A 709 19.38 19.60 -12.34
C THR A 709 20.51 18.61 -12.61
N PRO A 710 21.62 19.07 -13.22
CA PRO A 710 22.75 18.20 -13.53
C PRO A 710 23.41 17.64 -12.25
N PRO A 711 24.06 16.47 -12.34
CA PRO A 711 24.73 15.85 -11.20
C PRO A 711 25.87 16.73 -10.64
N ASP A 712 26.05 16.65 -9.32
CA ASP A 712 27.22 17.18 -8.60
C ASP A 712 28.48 16.35 -8.90
N ALA A 713 29.66 16.91 -8.63
CA ALA A 713 30.94 16.24 -8.81
C ALA A 713 31.00 14.94 -7.99
N GLY A 714 30.91 13.79 -8.69
CA GLY A 714 30.90 12.45 -8.08
C GLY A 714 29.59 11.67 -8.26
N SER A 715 28.50 12.32 -8.65
CA SER A 715 27.24 11.65 -9.01
C SER A 715 27.12 11.42 -10.52
N ARG A 716 26.47 10.31 -10.92
CA ARG A 716 26.10 10.04 -12.32
C ARG A 716 24.62 10.32 -12.61
N SER A 717 23.80 10.59 -11.59
CA SER A 717 22.35 10.74 -11.72
C SER A 717 21.93 12.21 -11.75
N TRP A 718 21.08 12.54 -12.71
CA TRP A 718 20.42 13.84 -12.76
C TRP A 718 19.35 13.93 -11.68
N LYS A 719 19.24 15.08 -11.02
CA LYS A 719 18.12 15.35 -10.12
C LYS A 719 16.94 15.87 -10.94
N VAL A 720 15.78 15.24 -10.77
CA VAL A 720 14.57 15.57 -11.53
C VAL A 720 13.47 15.98 -10.58
N ASP A 721 12.99 17.21 -10.74
CA ASP A 721 11.87 17.76 -9.98
C ASP A 721 10.68 18.00 -10.90
N ALA A 722 9.46 17.59 -10.53
CA ALA A 722 8.26 17.81 -11.33
C ALA A 722 7.18 18.61 -10.57
N ILE A 723 6.59 19.58 -11.26
CA ILE A 723 5.40 20.36 -10.90
C ILE A 723 4.26 19.86 -11.79
N SER A 724 3.31 19.14 -11.23
CA SER A 724 2.17 18.61 -11.99
C SER A 724 0.93 19.49 -11.88
N LYS A 725 -0.19 19.07 -12.49
CA LYS A 725 -1.51 19.70 -12.32
C LYS A 725 -1.97 19.83 -10.87
N TYR A 726 -1.51 18.94 -10.00
CA TYR A 726 -1.77 18.98 -8.55
C TYR A 726 -0.91 20.00 -7.81
N SER A 727 -0.04 20.69 -8.52
CA SER A 727 0.66 21.88 -8.04
C SER A 727 0.09 23.16 -8.64
N GLY A 728 -1.11 23.12 -9.24
CA GLY A 728 -1.83 24.30 -9.69
C GLY A 728 -1.69 24.64 -11.17
N LEU A 729 -1.02 23.79 -11.94
CA LEU A 729 -0.85 23.96 -13.38
C LEU A 729 -1.98 23.26 -14.14
N THR A 730 -3.04 23.98 -14.47
CA THR A 730 -4.18 23.41 -15.22
C THR A 730 -4.30 23.99 -16.60
N LYS A 731 -3.70 23.30 -17.57
CA LYS A 731 -4.22 23.04 -18.92
C LYS A 731 -3.12 22.37 -19.77
N THR A 732 -3.56 21.63 -20.77
CA THR A 732 -2.73 21.13 -21.87
C THR A 732 -2.28 22.29 -22.72
N VAL A 733 -0.98 22.54 -22.76
CA VAL A 733 -0.38 23.50 -23.70
C VAL A 733 -0.72 23.09 -25.12
N ARG A 734 -1.19 24.07 -25.91
CA ARG A 734 -1.27 23.98 -27.37
C ARG A 734 -0.23 24.84 -28.10
N SER A 735 0.33 25.84 -27.43
CA SER A 735 1.31 26.77 -28.01
C SER A 735 2.74 26.31 -27.73
N TYR A 736 3.53 26.07 -28.78
CA TYR A 736 4.96 25.79 -28.63
C TYR A 736 5.73 27.07 -28.33
N ASN A 737 6.75 26.99 -27.46
CA ASN A 737 7.66 28.10 -27.15
C ASN A 737 6.99 29.37 -26.59
N SER A 738 5.90 29.20 -25.83
CA SER A 738 5.15 30.29 -25.21
C SER A 738 5.68 30.71 -23.84
N ASP A 739 6.77 30.12 -23.35
CA ASP A 739 7.28 30.31 -21.99
C ASP A 739 8.58 31.14 -21.97
N LEU A 740 8.87 31.76 -20.83
CA LEU A 740 10.05 32.59 -20.61
C LEU A 740 10.63 32.30 -19.22
N ILE A 741 11.95 32.16 -19.13
CA ILE A 741 12.65 32.28 -17.85
C ILE A 741 13.30 33.66 -17.83
N THR A 742 12.91 34.47 -16.87
CA THR A 742 13.45 35.81 -16.72
C THR A 742 14.88 35.79 -16.20
N ARG A 743 15.62 36.89 -16.36
CA ARG A 743 17.00 37.02 -15.88
C ARG A 743 17.16 36.87 -14.37
N ASP A 744 16.10 37.10 -13.60
CA ASP A 744 16.02 36.88 -12.16
C ASP A 744 15.49 35.50 -11.75
N GLY A 745 15.23 34.60 -12.71
CA GLY A 745 14.87 33.20 -12.45
C GLY A 745 13.39 32.91 -12.20
N GLU A 746 12.49 33.84 -12.57
CA GLU A 746 11.05 33.56 -12.59
C GLU A 746 10.70 32.76 -13.85
N PHE A 747 9.95 31.68 -13.70
CA PHE A 747 9.43 30.93 -14.83
C PHE A 747 8.04 31.46 -15.17
N TRP A 748 7.90 32.04 -16.36
CA TRP A 748 6.66 32.56 -16.90
C TRP A 748 6.13 31.57 -17.92
N TRP A 749 4.98 30.99 -17.63
CA TRP A 749 4.31 30.04 -18.50
C TRP A 749 3.19 30.74 -19.27
N GLY A 750 3.27 30.73 -20.60
CA GLY A 750 2.22 31.23 -21.49
C GLY A 750 1.26 30.13 -21.94
N ASP A 751 -0.03 30.27 -21.65
CA ASP A 751 -1.10 29.42 -22.21
C ASP A 751 -2.36 30.30 -22.37
N ASP A 752 -3.51 29.91 -21.79
CA ASP A 752 -4.71 30.73 -21.67
C ASP A 752 -4.55 31.75 -20.53
N GLY A 753 -3.68 32.72 -20.75
CA GLY A 753 -3.12 33.67 -19.78
C GLY A 753 -1.65 33.42 -19.46
N ILE A 754 -1.16 34.13 -18.44
CA ILE A 754 0.23 34.08 -17.97
C ILE A 754 0.24 33.47 -16.57
N THR A 755 0.96 32.37 -16.39
CA THR A 755 1.22 31.77 -15.09
C THR A 755 2.65 32.06 -14.67
N ILE A 756 2.83 32.86 -13.62
CA ILE A 756 4.15 33.22 -13.10
C ILE A 756 4.47 32.27 -11.96
N ILE A 757 5.62 31.59 -12.04
CA ILE A 757 6.16 30.68 -11.03
C ILE A 757 7.45 31.27 -10.49
N ARG A 758 7.45 31.68 -9.22
CA ARG A 758 8.65 32.19 -8.53
C ARG A 758 9.24 31.17 -7.57
N ASN A 759 10.47 31.44 -7.12
CA ASN A 759 11.24 30.59 -6.21
C ASN A 759 11.54 29.19 -6.79
N THR A 760 11.69 29.07 -8.11
CA THR A 760 12.01 27.77 -8.75
C THR A 760 13.44 27.30 -8.44
N ASP A 761 14.31 28.23 -8.05
CA ASP A 761 15.70 28.06 -7.64
C ASP A 761 15.83 27.46 -6.23
N LYS A 762 14.94 27.84 -5.30
CA LYS A 762 14.88 27.35 -3.91
C LYS A 762 14.40 25.89 -3.78
N GLY A 763 14.16 25.21 -4.91
CA GLY A 763 13.58 23.87 -4.96
C GLY A 763 12.06 23.93 -4.87
N PHE A 764 11.38 22.97 -5.50
CA PHE A 764 9.92 22.96 -5.69
C PHE A 764 9.11 22.64 -4.42
N GLY A 765 9.33 23.36 -3.32
CA GLY A 765 8.63 23.16 -2.05
C GLY A 765 9.06 21.88 -1.34
N ASP A 766 9.69 22.09 -0.18
CA ASP A 766 9.98 21.15 0.90
C ASP A 766 10.35 19.71 0.50
N SER A 767 11.68 19.50 0.40
CA SER A 767 12.30 18.23 0.74
C SER A 767 12.21 17.90 2.23
N THR A 768 11.46 18.67 3.05
CA THR A 768 11.16 18.24 4.41
C THR A 768 10.31 16.99 4.30
N TYR A 769 10.97 15.86 4.55
CA TYR A 769 10.31 14.61 4.79
C TYR A 769 9.27 14.80 5.88
N ASN A 770 8.00 14.80 5.49
CA ASN A 770 6.95 14.60 6.47
C ASN A 770 7.03 13.14 6.90
N GLU A 771 7.20 12.93 8.21
CA GLU A 771 7.25 11.61 8.80
C GLU A 771 6.03 10.79 8.37
N THR A 772 6.26 9.54 8.02
CA THR A 772 5.17 8.58 7.76
C THR A 772 4.64 8.13 9.10
N TYR A 773 3.35 8.24 9.35
CA TYR A 773 2.78 7.75 10.60
C TYR A 773 1.98 6.49 10.35
N ILE A 774 1.99 5.58 11.32
CA ILE A 774 1.09 4.44 11.35
C ILE A 774 -0.20 4.93 11.99
N THR A 775 -1.27 4.95 11.19
CA THR A 775 -2.52 5.64 11.53
C THR A 775 -3.59 4.71 12.08
N GLY A 776 -3.39 3.40 11.94
CA GLY A 776 -4.34 2.41 12.41
C GLY A 776 -3.86 0.99 12.20
N LEU A 777 -4.57 0.06 12.83
CA LEU A 777 -4.40 -1.39 12.67
C LEU A 777 -5.78 -1.99 12.42
N ASN A 778 -5.85 -2.80 11.38
CA ASN A 778 -7.03 -3.62 11.10
C ASN A 778 -6.72 -5.06 11.51
N LEU A 779 -7.56 -5.62 12.37
CA LEU A 779 -7.44 -6.99 12.88
C LEU A 779 -8.64 -7.79 12.40
N GLU A 780 -8.38 -8.92 11.74
CA GLU A 780 -9.43 -9.85 11.23
C GLU A 780 -10.45 -9.23 10.26
N GLY A 781 -10.16 -8.05 9.69
CA GLY A 781 -11.07 -7.33 8.79
C GLY A 781 -11.73 -6.12 9.44
N ASP A 782 -11.68 -6.00 10.76
CA ASP A 782 -12.31 -4.90 11.51
C ASP A 782 -11.29 -3.85 11.98
N ASP A 783 -11.60 -2.58 11.74
CA ASP A 783 -10.81 -1.46 12.25
C ASP A 783 -10.92 -1.39 13.78
N GLN A 784 -9.77 -1.30 14.45
CA GLN A 784 -9.71 -1.26 15.91
C GLN A 784 -9.47 0.15 16.42
N TYR A 785 -10.12 0.49 17.53
CA TYR A 785 -9.90 1.75 18.25
C TYR A 785 -9.37 1.45 19.66
N TYR A 786 -8.43 2.26 20.12
CA TYR A 786 -7.71 2.03 21.37
C TYR A 786 -7.87 3.23 22.31
N VAL A 787 -7.97 2.95 23.61
CA VAL A 787 -8.10 3.99 24.65
C VAL A 787 -6.95 3.90 25.65
N ALA A 788 -6.43 5.05 26.08
CA ALA A 788 -5.24 5.10 26.94
C ALA A 788 -5.51 4.60 28.37
N ASN A 789 -6.71 4.82 28.92
CA ASN A 789 -7.11 4.31 30.23
C ASN A 789 -8.55 3.79 30.23
N PRO A 790 -8.79 2.51 29.90
CA PRO A 790 -10.13 1.92 29.90
C PRO A 790 -10.76 1.84 31.31
N TRP A 791 -9.96 2.00 32.37
CA TRP A 791 -10.37 1.78 33.77
C TRP A 791 -10.54 3.07 34.60
N LYS A 792 -10.39 4.25 33.98
CA LYS A 792 -10.55 5.55 34.67
C LYS A 792 -11.98 5.78 35.19
N TYR A 793 -12.95 5.03 34.70
CA TYR A 793 -14.38 5.27 34.91
C TYR A 793 -14.93 4.62 36.18
N THR A 794 -15.94 5.26 36.77
CA THR A 794 -16.53 4.88 38.05
C THR A 794 -18.06 4.76 37.94
N ALA A 795 -18.68 4.12 38.93
CA ALA A 795 -20.14 4.05 39.00
C ALA A 795 -20.73 5.47 39.11
N GLY A 796 -21.62 5.83 38.19
CA GLY A 796 -22.21 7.18 38.10
C GLY A 796 -21.90 7.94 36.81
N ASP A 797 -20.87 7.54 36.06
CA ASP A 797 -20.59 8.06 34.72
C ASP A 797 -21.75 7.72 33.77
N THR A 798 -22.09 8.65 32.88
CA THR A 798 -23.22 8.47 31.96
C THR A 798 -22.69 8.17 30.57
N ILE A 799 -22.94 6.98 30.05
CA ILE A 799 -22.68 6.66 28.65
C ILE A 799 -23.87 7.18 27.85
N GLY A 800 -23.58 7.87 26.77
CA GLY A 800 -24.58 8.35 25.83
C GLY A 800 -23.95 8.33 24.45
N TYR A 801 -24.79 8.05 23.46
CA TYR A 801 -24.36 7.88 22.08
C TYR A 801 -24.24 9.23 21.34
N ASP A 802 -24.74 10.30 21.96
CA ASP A 802 -24.68 11.69 21.52
C ASP A 802 -25.02 12.63 22.71
N TRP A 803 -24.84 13.94 22.52
CA TRP A 803 -25.15 14.93 23.56
C TRP A 803 -26.67 15.14 23.78
N GLY A 804 -27.52 14.59 22.89
CA GLY A 804 -28.98 14.83 22.84
C GLY A 804 -29.90 13.60 23.00
N GLY A 805 -29.37 12.38 23.08
CA GLY A 805 -30.12 11.12 23.00
C GLY A 805 -30.05 10.24 24.25
N ALA A 806 -30.42 8.97 24.08
CA ALA A 806 -30.60 8.02 25.17
C ALA A 806 -29.29 7.81 25.96
N ARG A 807 -29.34 8.19 27.25
CA ARG A 807 -28.23 8.08 28.20
C ARG A 807 -28.40 6.81 29.02
N GLN A 808 -27.45 5.88 28.92
CA GLN A 808 -27.34 4.76 29.83
C GLN A 808 -26.34 5.12 30.93
N LYS A 809 -26.85 5.26 32.16
CA LYS A 809 -25.98 5.51 33.31
C LYS A 809 -25.25 4.22 33.67
N LEU A 810 -23.92 4.25 33.76
CA LEU A 810 -23.16 3.13 34.29
C LEU A 810 -23.51 2.96 35.76
N THR A 811 -24.14 1.84 36.09
CA THR A 811 -24.55 1.53 37.47
C THR A 811 -23.41 0.89 38.26
N SER A 812 -22.45 0.27 37.57
CA SER A 812 -21.29 -0.37 38.18
C SER A 812 -20.01 -0.25 37.33
N LYS A 813 -18.84 -0.46 37.93
CA LYS A 813 -17.56 -0.58 37.20
C LYS A 813 -17.51 -1.82 36.28
N SER A 814 -18.35 -2.83 36.52
CA SER A 814 -18.46 -4.02 35.65
C SER A 814 -19.14 -3.72 34.32
N ASP A 815 -20.10 -2.80 34.29
CA ASP A 815 -20.84 -2.43 33.07
C ASP A 815 -19.88 -1.85 31.99
N ALA A 816 -18.77 -1.22 32.40
CA ALA A 816 -17.74 -0.70 31.50
C ALA A 816 -16.85 -1.81 30.88
N LYS A 817 -16.81 -3.02 31.48
CA LYS A 817 -16.03 -4.16 30.97
C LYS A 817 -16.67 -4.80 29.74
N ASP A 818 -17.99 -4.73 29.63
CA ASP A 818 -18.77 -5.42 28.59
C ASP A 818 -18.91 -4.60 27.29
N LEU A 819 -18.27 -3.43 27.22
CA LEU A 819 -18.29 -2.58 26.03
C LEU A 819 -17.32 -3.14 24.96
N PRO A 820 -17.82 -3.54 23.77
CA PRO A 820 -17.04 -4.29 22.77
C PRO A 820 -15.73 -3.63 22.32
N TRP A 821 -15.70 -2.30 22.25
CA TRP A 821 -14.53 -1.52 21.82
C TRP A 821 -13.54 -1.19 22.94
N LEU A 822 -13.92 -1.39 24.21
CA LEU A 822 -13.03 -1.20 25.37
C LEU A 822 -12.15 -2.42 25.64
N GLN A 823 -12.54 -3.61 25.14
CA GLN A 823 -11.84 -4.86 25.44
C GLN A 823 -10.57 -5.11 24.63
N GLY A 824 -10.22 -4.26 23.64
CA GLY A 824 -9.05 -4.45 22.78
C GLY A 824 -8.90 -5.90 22.29
N GLY A 825 -10.02 -6.61 22.07
CA GLY A 825 -10.21 -8.04 22.36
C GLY A 825 -8.97 -8.86 22.76
N GLY A 826 -8.51 -8.72 24.00
CA GLY A 826 -7.42 -9.51 24.60
C GLY A 826 -6.00 -8.99 24.34
N LEU A 827 -5.84 -7.84 23.68
CA LEU A 827 -4.55 -7.17 23.45
C LEU A 827 -4.03 -6.54 24.74
N ILE A 828 -2.73 -6.65 24.96
CA ILE A 828 -2.02 -5.98 26.05
C ILE A 828 -1.01 -5.02 25.42
N TRP A 829 -0.97 -3.76 25.87
CA TRP A 829 -0.05 -2.75 25.35
C TRP A 829 0.47 -1.85 26.48
N ASP A 830 1.61 -1.19 26.25
CA ASP A 830 2.27 -0.37 27.27
C ASP A 830 1.63 1.03 27.41
N SER A 831 1.32 1.65 26.27
CA SER A 831 0.72 2.99 26.17
C SER A 831 0.17 3.22 24.75
N LEU A 832 -0.40 4.38 24.45
CA LEU A 832 -0.79 4.77 23.10
C LEU A 832 0.18 5.81 22.51
N ASP A 833 0.47 5.70 21.22
CA ASP A 833 1.17 6.72 20.45
C ASP A 833 0.37 8.04 20.47
N ARG A 834 1.05 9.16 20.68
CA ARG A 834 0.39 10.47 20.84
C ARG A 834 -0.18 11.03 19.53
N ASN A 835 0.31 10.58 18.38
CA ASN A 835 -0.12 11.11 17.10
C ASN A 835 -1.41 10.41 16.64
N TYR A 836 -1.45 9.08 16.65
CA TYR A 836 -2.57 8.32 16.09
C TYR A 836 -3.27 7.37 17.07
N TYR A 837 -2.89 7.41 18.35
CA TYR A 837 -3.50 6.60 19.39
C TYR A 837 -3.43 5.09 19.09
N VAL A 838 -2.38 4.66 18.38
CA VAL A 838 -2.08 3.25 18.13
C VAL A 838 -1.29 2.66 19.32
N PRO A 839 -1.47 1.37 19.67
CA PRO A 839 -0.81 0.75 20.80
C PRO A 839 0.72 0.71 20.66
N VAL A 840 1.44 1.03 21.72
CA VAL A 840 2.90 0.88 21.78
C VAL A 840 3.23 -0.51 22.33
N ASN A 841 4.04 -1.27 21.59
CA ASN A 841 4.45 -2.65 21.90
C ASN A 841 3.29 -3.62 22.20
N PRO A 842 2.24 -3.72 21.36
CA PRO A 842 1.14 -4.62 21.67
C PRO A 842 1.56 -6.10 21.62
N VAL A 843 0.95 -6.88 22.50
CA VAL A 843 1.01 -8.34 22.50
C VAL A 843 -0.29 -8.89 21.91
N PHE A 844 -0.20 -9.41 20.69
CA PHE A 844 -1.30 -10.06 19.99
C PHE A 844 -1.51 -11.50 20.49
N PRO A 845 -2.76 -11.88 20.81
CA PRO A 845 -3.15 -13.27 20.99
C PRO A 845 -2.83 -14.15 19.76
N TYR A 846 -2.58 -15.44 19.96
CA TYR A 846 -2.22 -16.36 18.87
C TYR A 846 -3.34 -16.57 17.83
N ASP A 847 -4.59 -16.37 18.25
CA ASP A 847 -5.81 -16.49 17.44
C ASP A 847 -6.04 -15.25 16.57
N LYS A 848 -5.55 -14.08 16.99
CA LYS A 848 -5.63 -12.81 16.25
C LYS A 848 -4.40 -12.56 15.39
N ASN A 849 -4.14 -13.45 14.44
CA ASN A 849 -2.91 -13.48 13.63
C ASN A 849 -3.08 -12.91 12.19
N VAL A 850 -4.22 -12.26 11.91
CA VAL A 850 -4.49 -11.56 10.65
C VAL A 850 -4.42 -10.05 10.90
N ILE A 851 -3.35 -9.42 10.41
CA ILE A 851 -3.03 -8.01 10.71
C ILE A 851 -2.80 -7.24 9.42
N GLN A 852 -3.40 -6.06 9.31
CA GLN A 852 -3.09 -5.06 8.30
C GLN A 852 -2.69 -3.75 8.98
N PHE A 853 -1.61 -3.14 8.50
CA PHE A 853 -1.12 -1.85 8.97
C PHE A 853 -1.62 -0.75 8.07
N GLN A 854 -2.14 0.32 8.67
CA GLN A 854 -2.57 1.52 7.95
C GLN A 854 -1.58 2.63 8.27
N PHE A 855 -1.23 3.42 7.26
CA PHE A 855 -0.23 4.46 7.38
C PHE A 855 -0.55 5.62 6.45
N ALA A 856 -0.16 6.83 6.84
CA ALA A 856 -0.37 8.02 6.05
C ALA A 856 0.83 8.95 6.22
N GLN A 857 1.12 9.68 5.16
CA GLN A 857 1.97 10.86 5.25
C GLN A 857 1.09 12.07 5.55
N VAL A 858 1.42 12.81 6.60
CA VAL A 858 0.70 14.02 7.03
C VAL A 858 1.01 15.16 6.05
N HIS A 859 0.44 15.09 4.85
CA HIS A 859 0.55 16.13 3.82
C HIS A 859 -0.78 16.29 3.06
N LEU A 860 -1.51 17.38 3.34
CA LEU A 860 -2.87 17.61 2.83
C LEU A 860 -2.95 17.79 1.29
N GLY A 861 -1.88 18.24 0.64
CA GLY A 861 -1.92 18.69 -0.77
C GLY A 861 -1.04 17.98 -1.79
N ALA A 862 -0.47 16.80 -1.49
CA ALA A 862 0.49 16.15 -2.41
C ALA A 862 0.31 14.63 -2.55
N ARG A 863 -0.88 14.09 -2.27
CA ARG A 863 -1.15 12.64 -2.31
C ARG A 863 -0.69 11.95 -3.61
N ASP A 864 -0.73 12.65 -4.74
CA ASP A 864 -0.32 12.11 -6.05
C ASP A 864 1.18 11.90 -6.24
N SER A 865 2.03 12.47 -5.37
CA SER A 865 3.48 12.28 -5.40
C SER A 865 4.00 11.41 -4.25
N VAL A 866 3.11 10.95 -3.36
CA VAL A 866 3.45 10.09 -2.22
C VAL A 866 3.32 8.62 -2.59
N TYR A 867 4.39 7.86 -2.39
CA TYR A 867 4.38 6.42 -2.49
C TYR A 867 4.94 5.81 -1.21
N TYR A 868 4.47 4.62 -0.88
CA TYR A 868 4.88 3.88 0.31
C TYR A 868 5.58 2.59 -0.08
N ARG A 869 6.43 2.11 0.81
CA ARG A 869 6.90 0.73 0.88
C ARG A 869 7.03 0.34 2.34
N TYR A 870 6.89 -0.94 2.61
CA TYR A 870 6.94 -1.47 3.95
C TYR A 870 7.64 -2.83 3.99
N ILE A 871 7.99 -3.26 5.19
CA ILE A 871 8.56 -4.57 5.46
C ILE A 871 8.20 -5.00 6.88
N LEU A 872 7.85 -6.27 7.07
CA LEU A 872 7.67 -6.87 8.39
C LEU A 872 8.92 -7.70 8.74
N GLU A 873 9.82 -7.13 9.56
CA GLU A 873 11.05 -7.84 9.96
C GLU A 873 10.72 -9.09 10.78
N GLY A 874 11.33 -10.22 10.38
CA GLY A 874 11.04 -11.54 10.93
C GLY A 874 10.01 -12.35 10.12
N PHE A 875 9.36 -11.72 9.13
CA PHE A 875 8.41 -12.38 8.21
C PHE A 875 8.81 -12.17 6.74
N ASP A 876 9.04 -10.91 6.34
CA ASP A 876 9.42 -10.53 4.99
C ASP A 876 10.94 -10.59 4.77
N GLN A 877 11.39 -10.95 3.56
CA GLN A 877 12.81 -10.97 3.19
C GLN A 877 13.28 -9.70 2.45
N LYS A 878 12.36 -8.95 1.85
CA LYS A 878 12.62 -7.73 1.06
C LYS A 878 11.51 -6.71 1.29
N TRP A 879 11.81 -5.44 1.06
CA TRP A 879 10.82 -4.36 1.04
C TRP A 879 9.75 -4.63 -0.02
N SER A 880 8.50 -4.25 0.27
CA SER A 880 7.40 -4.32 -0.68
C SER A 880 7.63 -3.41 -1.90
N ALA A 881 6.93 -3.71 -2.99
CA ALA A 881 6.95 -2.88 -4.19
C ALA A 881 6.42 -1.46 -3.89
N LYS A 882 6.92 -0.47 -4.63
CA LYS A 882 6.43 0.91 -4.56
C LYS A 882 4.93 0.94 -4.80
N MET A 883 4.16 1.41 -3.83
CA MET A 883 2.70 1.47 -3.92
C MET A 883 2.14 2.83 -3.52
N SER A 884 0.97 3.19 -4.04
CA SER A 884 0.27 4.43 -3.69
C SER A 884 -0.84 4.24 -2.66
N LYS A 885 -1.01 3.02 -2.12
CA LYS A 885 -2.07 2.71 -1.15
C LYS A 885 -1.56 2.98 0.28
N PRO A 886 -2.37 3.61 1.15
CA PRO A 886 -1.99 3.97 2.52
C PRO A 886 -2.18 2.81 3.52
N PHE A 887 -1.99 1.57 3.08
CA PHE A 887 -2.13 0.38 3.92
C PHE A 887 -1.32 -0.80 3.36
N SER A 888 -0.93 -1.72 4.25
CA SER A 888 -0.25 -2.95 3.88
C SER A 888 -1.23 -3.99 3.30
N GLU A 889 -0.70 -5.03 2.69
CA GLU A 889 -1.47 -6.26 2.50
C GLU A 889 -1.77 -6.91 3.85
N PHE A 890 -2.78 -7.78 3.89
CA PHE A 890 -3.09 -8.55 5.09
C PHE A 890 -2.01 -9.60 5.33
N TYR A 891 -1.27 -9.45 6.42
CA TYR A 891 -0.40 -10.50 6.94
C TYR A 891 -1.27 -11.56 7.62
N ARG A 892 -1.25 -12.79 7.10
CA ARG A 892 -2.08 -13.90 7.60
C ARG A 892 -1.21 -14.96 8.26
N ASN A 893 -1.68 -15.57 9.33
CA ASN A 893 -1.01 -16.68 10.02
C ASN A 893 0.42 -16.34 10.47
N ILE A 894 0.63 -15.14 11.01
CA ILE A 894 1.94 -14.74 11.55
C ILE A 894 2.32 -15.69 12.70
N PRO A 895 3.48 -16.39 12.65
CA PRO A 895 3.91 -17.27 13.73
C PRO A 895 4.11 -16.53 15.06
N PRO A 896 4.09 -17.23 16.21
CA PRO A 896 4.46 -16.62 17.49
C PRO A 896 5.90 -16.10 17.48
N GLY A 897 6.10 -14.85 17.89
CA GLY A 897 7.40 -14.20 17.83
C GLY A 897 7.32 -12.69 18.03
N ARG A 898 8.48 -12.03 18.04
CA ARG A 898 8.59 -10.57 18.08
C ARG A 898 8.85 -10.06 16.66
N TYR A 899 8.08 -9.06 16.24
CA TYR A 899 8.12 -8.50 14.91
C TYR A 899 8.25 -6.98 14.96
N THR A 900 8.87 -6.40 13.94
CA THR A 900 8.94 -4.95 13.75
C THR A 900 8.48 -4.63 12.33
N PHE A 901 7.33 -3.97 12.23
CA PHE A 901 6.82 -3.44 10.97
C PHE A 901 7.52 -2.11 10.68
N LYS A 902 8.10 -1.96 9.51
CA LYS A 902 8.74 -0.71 9.07
C LYS A 902 8.03 -0.20 7.83
N VAL A 903 7.68 1.08 7.80
CA VAL A 903 7.10 1.75 6.64
C VAL A 903 7.80 3.06 6.37
N THR A 904 7.98 3.39 5.10
CA THR A 904 8.52 4.68 4.70
C THR A 904 7.73 5.19 3.50
N SER A 905 7.56 6.50 3.43
CA SER A 905 7.04 7.20 2.27
C SER A 905 8.16 7.87 1.49
N THR A 906 7.95 7.97 0.18
CA THR A 906 8.71 8.84 -0.71
C THR A 906 7.81 9.89 -1.29
N ASN A 907 8.30 11.12 -1.35
CA ASN A 907 7.76 12.18 -2.18
C ASN A 907 8.82 12.50 -3.24
N ARG A 908 8.45 12.44 -4.53
CA ARG A 908 9.37 12.73 -5.66
C ARG A 908 10.67 11.88 -5.70
N GLY A 909 10.59 10.61 -5.29
CA GLY A 909 11.67 9.64 -5.49
C GLY A 909 12.69 9.53 -4.36
N VAL A 910 12.72 10.48 -3.42
CA VAL A 910 13.58 10.38 -2.23
C VAL A 910 12.81 9.73 -1.08
N TRP A 911 13.34 8.64 -0.51
CA TRP A 911 12.69 7.88 0.58
C TRP A 911 13.01 8.48 1.94
N GLY A 912 12.00 8.60 2.80
CA GLY A 912 12.15 9.10 4.17
C GLY A 912 12.72 8.07 5.13
N LYS A 913 13.04 8.50 6.35
CA LYS A 913 13.41 7.58 7.44
C LYS A 913 12.23 6.62 7.71
N PRO A 914 12.45 5.30 7.75
CA PRO A 914 11.40 4.36 8.11
C PRO A 914 10.86 4.61 9.52
N VAL A 915 9.55 4.57 9.64
CA VAL A 915 8.86 4.50 10.92
C VAL A 915 8.68 3.04 11.29
N GLU A 916 9.05 2.72 12.53
CA GLU A 916 9.10 1.37 13.05
C GLU A 916 7.98 1.16 14.08
N TYR A 917 7.32 0.01 14.00
CA TYR A 917 6.26 -0.40 14.91
C TYR A 917 6.48 -1.83 15.35
N SER A 918 6.83 -1.98 16.63
CA SER A 918 7.17 -3.27 17.21
C SER A 918 5.98 -3.90 17.91
N PHE A 919 5.79 -5.20 17.73
CA PHE A 919 4.74 -5.98 18.39
C PHE A 919 5.18 -7.43 18.63
N THR A 920 4.43 -8.15 19.46
CA THR A 920 4.70 -9.56 19.78
C THR A 920 3.45 -10.40 19.54
N VAL A 921 3.56 -11.52 18.84
CA VAL A 921 2.51 -12.52 18.73
C VAL A 921 2.78 -13.60 19.78
N SER A 922 1.87 -13.76 20.74
CA SER A 922 1.99 -14.74 21.81
C SER A 922 1.83 -16.18 21.29
N PRO A 923 2.58 -17.16 21.83
CA PRO A 923 2.36 -18.56 21.48
C PRO A 923 1.05 -19.06 22.12
N PRO A 924 0.31 -19.97 21.46
CA PRO A 924 -0.83 -20.59 22.08
C PRO A 924 -0.43 -21.32 23.36
N TRP A 925 -1.34 -21.38 24.33
CA TRP A 925 -1.03 -21.89 25.67
C TRP A 925 -0.44 -23.31 25.62
N TRP A 926 -0.87 -24.16 24.68
CA TRP A 926 -0.38 -25.53 24.49
C TRP A 926 1.05 -25.64 23.93
N ARG A 927 1.69 -24.52 23.52
CA ARG A 927 3.10 -24.44 23.08
C ARG A 927 3.97 -23.62 24.05
N THR A 928 3.48 -23.34 25.25
CA THR A 928 4.25 -22.65 26.28
C THR A 928 5.15 -23.61 27.06
N TRP A 929 6.21 -23.08 27.69
CA TRP A 929 7.15 -23.89 28.48
C TRP A 929 6.45 -24.63 29.65
N TRP A 930 5.46 -24.02 30.28
CA TRP A 930 4.70 -24.64 31.36
C TRP A 930 3.72 -25.69 30.83
N ALA A 931 3.19 -25.55 29.61
CA ALA A 931 2.42 -26.63 28.98
C ALA A 931 3.30 -27.84 28.66
N TYR A 932 4.54 -27.62 28.20
CA TYR A 932 5.52 -28.72 28.07
C TYR A 932 5.84 -29.37 29.42
N LEU A 933 5.88 -28.59 30.51
CA LEU A 933 6.02 -29.12 31.88
C LEU A 933 4.78 -29.93 32.29
N ILE A 934 3.56 -29.49 31.95
CA ILE A 934 2.33 -30.25 32.15
C ILE A 934 2.33 -31.52 31.30
N TYR A 935 2.78 -31.50 30.05
CA TYR A 935 2.91 -32.69 29.22
C TYR A 935 3.92 -33.67 29.80
N ALA A 936 5.07 -33.17 30.28
CA ALA A 936 6.06 -34.00 30.96
C ALA A 936 5.51 -34.59 32.26
N LEU A 937 4.71 -33.82 33.01
CA LEU A 937 4.07 -34.27 34.25
C LEU A 937 2.92 -35.24 33.98
N MET A 938 2.08 -35.01 32.97
CA MET A 938 1.07 -35.95 32.51
C MET A 938 1.71 -37.22 31.96
N LEU A 939 2.78 -37.12 31.19
CA LEU A 939 3.57 -38.27 30.74
C LEU A 939 4.18 -38.99 31.94
N GLY A 940 4.65 -38.26 32.96
CA GLY A 940 5.15 -38.81 34.23
C GLY A 940 4.05 -39.48 35.06
N VAL A 941 2.83 -38.94 35.07
CA VAL A 941 1.64 -39.53 35.73
C VAL A 941 1.10 -40.71 34.93
N LEU A 942 1.16 -40.68 33.61
CA LEU A 942 0.84 -41.81 32.73
C LEU A 942 1.91 -42.90 32.84
N LEU A 943 3.19 -42.55 32.94
CA LEU A 943 4.28 -43.48 33.21
C LEU A 943 4.17 -44.05 34.62
N ARG A 944 3.90 -43.23 35.63
CA ARG A 944 3.68 -43.68 37.01
C ARG A 944 2.39 -44.48 37.12
N GLY A 945 1.34 -44.08 36.42
CA GLY A 945 0.06 -44.75 36.31
C GLY A 945 0.22 -46.08 35.58
N TYR A 946 1.03 -46.13 34.53
CA TYR A 946 1.44 -47.34 33.84
C TYR A 946 2.33 -48.21 34.72
N VAL A 947 3.27 -47.65 35.49
CA VAL A 947 4.13 -48.39 36.43
C VAL A 947 3.33 -48.92 37.61
N VAL A 948 2.35 -48.18 38.12
CA VAL A 948 1.45 -48.59 39.21
C VAL A 948 0.38 -49.55 38.69
N TYR A 949 -0.16 -49.35 37.49
CA TYR A 949 -1.03 -50.30 36.80
C TYR A 949 -0.26 -51.58 36.53
N ARG A 950 0.97 -51.50 36.01
CA ARG A 950 1.89 -52.61 35.82
C ARG A 950 2.25 -53.26 37.15
N SER A 951 2.48 -52.52 38.22
CA SER A 951 2.79 -53.05 39.55
C SER A 951 1.58 -53.69 40.24
N ARG A 952 0.38 -53.12 40.08
CA ARG A 952 -0.89 -53.70 40.57
C ARG A 952 -1.31 -54.90 39.74
N ARG A 953 -1.10 -54.86 38.42
CA ARG A 953 -1.23 -56.00 37.52
C ARG A 953 -0.21 -57.07 37.89
N LEU A 954 1.05 -56.73 38.17
CA LEU A 954 2.08 -57.66 38.66
C LEU A 954 1.76 -58.22 40.05
N ARG A 955 1.09 -57.48 40.94
CA ARG A 955 0.69 -57.99 42.27
C ARG A 955 -0.57 -58.85 42.21
N ARG A 956 -1.51 -58.56 41.29
CA ARG A 956 -2.67 -59.42 40.99
C ARG A 956 -2.24 -60.66 40.23
N GLU A 957 -1.32 -60.51 39.27
CA GLU A 957 -0.63 -61.61 38.60
C GLU A 957 0.17 -62.39 39.62
N ASN A 958 0.99 -61.82 40.52
CA ASN A 958 1.73 -62.57 41.56
C ASN A 958 0.83 -63.35 42.53
N LYS A 959 -0.35 -62.85 42.92
CA LYS A 959 -1.31 -63.63 43.71
C LYS A 959 -1.96 -64.76 42.90
N VAL A 960 -2.30 -64.50 41.64
CA VAL A 960 -2.77 -65.52 40.68
C VAL A 960 -1.61 -66.43 40.22
N LEU A 961 -0.35 -66.01 40.39
CA LEU A 961 0.89 -66.68 40.04
C LEU A 961 1.39 -67.49 41.21
N GLU A 962 1.09 -67.17 42.47
CA GLU A 962 1.29 -68.10 43.60
C GLU A 962 0.27 -69.24 43.51
N GLU A 963 -0.99 -68.94 43.17
CA GLU A 963 -2.00 -69.95 42.81
C GLU A 963 -1.64 -70.71 41.52
N LYS A 964 -1.02 -70.05 40.53
CA LYS A 964 -0.48 -70.70 39.33
C LYS A 964 0.92 -71.27 39.48
N ILE A 965 1.72 -71.02 40.51
CA ILE A 965 3.06 -71.61 40.76
C ILE A 965 2.90 -73.00 41.35
N HIS A 966 1.83 -73.19 42.11
CA HIS A 966 1.31 -74.52 42.40
C HIS A 966 0.85 -75.24 41.12
N LEU A 967 0.32 -74.51 40.12
CA LEU A 967 -0.01 -75.01 38.77
C LEU A 967 1.18 -74.99 37.75
N ARG A 968 2.28 -74.27 38.02
CA ARG A 968 3.46 -73.99 37.14
C ARG A 968 4.70 -74.75 37.58
N THR A 969 4.65 -75.50 38.68
CA THR A 969 5.54 -76.66 38.81
C THR A 969 5.27 -77.65 37.65
N GLN A 970 4.06 -77.63 37.06
CA GLN A 970 3.70 -78.34 35.82
C GLN A 970 3.98 -77.55 34.51
N GLN A 971 4.30 -76.25 34.56
CA GLN A 971 4.61 -75.43 33.38
C GLN A 971 6.09 -74.98 33.33
N LEU A 972 6.92 -75.35 34.32
CA LEU A 972 8.39 -75.13 34.33
C LEU A 972 9.11 -75.94 33.22
N GLN A 973 8.46 -76.99 32.71
CA GLN A 973 8.88 -77.70 31.50
C GLN A 973 8.80 -76.83 30.24
N HIS A 974 7.95 -75.80 30.24
CA HIS A 974 7.60 -75.02 29.05
C HIS A 974 8.57 -73.85 28.77
N SER A 975 9.31 -73.37 29.77
CA SER A 975 10.14 -72.14 29.62
C SER A 975 11.63 -72.38 29.37
N ILE A 976 12.13 -73.63 29.43
CA ILE A 976 13.45 -73.97 28.85
C ILE A 976 13.46 -73.70 27.32
N GLU A 977 12.29 -73.71 26.68
CA GLU A 977 12.16 -73.51 25.23
C GLU A 977 12.20 -72.03 24.80
N GLU A 978 11.79 -71.09 25.67
CA GLU A 978 11.76 -69.66 25.34
C GLU A 978 13.14 -69.02 25.21
N LEU A 979 14.17 -69.57 25.87
CA LEU A 979 15.56 -69.13 25.71
C LEU A 979 16.12 -69.42 24.29
N LYS A 980 15.47 -70.31 23.51
CA LYS A 980 15.73 -70.52 22.08
C LYS A 980 15.04 -69.46 21.20
N ALA A 981 13.93 -68.88 21.68
CA ALA A 981 13.10 -67.95 20.90
C ALA A 981 13.73 -66.55 20.75
N THR A 982 14.60 -66.15 21.69
CA THR A 982 15.39 -64.90 21.58
C THR A 982 16.29 -64.88 20.34
N GLN A 983 16.71 -66.04 19.83
CA GLN A 983 17.48 -66.15 18.59
C GLN A 983 16.59 -66.06 17.32
N GLY A 984 15.28 -66.32 17.45
CA GLY A 984 14.29 -66.19 16.38
C GLY A 984 13.83 -64.76 16.09
N GLN A 985 14.06 -63.80 17.00
CA GLN A 985 13.65 -62.40 16.81
C GLN A 985 14.44 -61.66 15.72
N LEU A 986 15.66 -62.09 15.38
CA LEU A 986 16.42 -61.56 14.25
C LEU A 986 15.87 -62.03 12.89
N ILE A 987 15.23 -63.21 12.84
CA ILE A 987 14.54 -63.72 11.65
C ILE A 987 13.15 -63.06 11.49
N GLN A 988 12.55 -62.57 12.58
CA GLN A 988 11.23 -61.94 12.60
C GLN A 988 11.18 -60.58 11.86
N SER A 989 12.31 -59.89 11.74
CA SER A 989 12.44 -58.63 10.99
C SER A 989 12.30 -58.83 9.46
N GLU A 990 12.70 -60.00 8.93
CA GLU A 990 12.65 -60.30 7.50
C GLU A 990 11.23 -60.76 7.08
N LYS A 991 10.49 -61.43 7.98
CA LYS A 991 9.07 -61.80 7.79
C LYS A 991 8.12 -60.59 7.79
N MET A 992 8.44 -59.51 8.50
CA MET A 992 7.64 -58.28 8.51
C MET A 992 7.63 -57.55 7.15
N ALA A 993 8.70 -57.68 6.35
CA ALA A 993 8.76 -57.08 5.01
C ALA A 993 7.84 -57.82 4.01
N SER A 994 7.75 -59.15 4.09
CA SER A 994 6.84 -59.97 3.28
C SER A 994 5.35 -59.79 3.66
N LEU A 995 5.05 -59.49 4.93
CA LEU A 995 3.69 -59.19 5.40
C LEU A 995 3.11 -57.89 4.78
N GLY A 996 3.98 -56.97 4.33
CA GLY A 996 3.61 -55.70 3.72
C GLY A 996 2.98 -55.82 2.32
N GLU A 997 3.52 -56.68 1.44
CA GLU A 997 2.96 -56.91 0.11
C GLU A 997 1.59 -57.62 0.17
N LEU A 998 1.44 -58.56 1.10
CA LEU A 998 0.23 -59.36 1.31
C LEU A 998 -0.94 -58.53 1.85
N THR A 999 -0.65 -57.52 2.69
CA THR A 999 -1.67 -56.64 3.29
C THR A 999 -2.29 -55.69 2.25
N ALA A 1000 -1.52 -55.26 1.24
CA ALA A 1000 -2.00 -54.34 0.20
C ALA A 1000 -2.99 -54.98 -0.78
N GLY A 1001 -2.75 -56.24 -1.20
CA GLY A 1001 -3.68 -56.98 -2.06
C GLY A 1001 -5.01 -57.32 -1.36
N ILE A 1002 -4.95 -57.62 -0.06
CA ILE A 1002 -6.14 -57.95 0.76
C ILE A 1002 -7.03 -56.73 0.99
N ALA A 1003 -6.44 -55.56 1.26
CA ALA A 1003 -7.19 -54.31 1.40
C ALA A 1003 -7.98 -54.01 0.11
N HIS A 1004 -7.36 -54.25 -1.04
CA HIS A 1004 -7.95 -53.99 -2.35
C HIS A 1004 -9.09 -54.97 -2.69
N GLU A 1005 -9.00 -56.24 -2.31
CA GLU A 1005 -10.07 -57.23 -2.52
C GLU A 1005 -11.24 -57.10 -1.53
N ILE A 1006 -11.01 -56.54 -0.34
CA ILE A 1006 -12.08 -56.26 0.65
C ILE A 1006 -12.81 -54.95 0.32
N GLN A 1007 -12.11 -53.94 -0.19
CA GLN A 1007 -12.74 -52.66 -0.59
C GLN A 1007 -13.75 -52.83 -1.71
N ASN A 1008 -13.49 -53.70 -2.68
CA ASN A 1008 -14.39 -53.90 -3.82
C ASN A 1008 -15.83 -54.29 -3.41
N PRO A 1009 -16.08 -55.36 -2.61
CA PRO A 1009 -17.43 -55.68 -2.15
C PRO A 1009 -18.01 -54.63 -1.19
N LEU A 1010 -17.20 -53.96 -0.36
CA LEU A 1010 -17.66 -52.88 0.53
C LEU A 1010 -18.21 -51.68 -0.24
N ASN A 1011 -17.58 -51.31 -1.36
CA ASN A 1011 -18.07 -50.22 -2.22
C ASN A 1011 -19.41 -50.57 -2.87
N PHE A 1012 -19.60 -51.82 -3.32
CA PHE A 1012 -20.90 -52.26 -3.84
C PHE A 1012 -21.99 -52.25 -2.75
N ILE A 1013 -21.66 -52.64 -1.52
CA ILE A 1013 -22.59 -52.58 -0.39
C ILE A 1013 -23.04 -51.13 -0.12
N ASN A 1014 -22.09 -50.19 -0.04
CA ASN A 1014 -22.42 -48.79 0.24
C ASN A 1014 -23.22 -48.15 -0.88
N ASN A 1015 -22.84 -48.35 -2.15
CA ASN A 1015 -23.53 -47.74 -3.29
C ASN A 1015 -24.99 -48.21 -3.41
N PHE A 1016 -25.27 -49.51 -3.24
CA PHE A 1016 -26.64 -50.00 -3.29
C PHE A 1016 -27.46 -49.57 -2.06
N ALA A 1017 -26.82 -49.37 -0.90
CA ALA A 1017 -27.50 -48.87 0.30
C ALA A 1017 -27.91 -47.40 0.15
N GLU A 1018 -27.07 -46.58 -0.49
CA GLU A 1018 -27.35 -45.16 -0.76
C GLU A 1018 -28.48 -44.99 -1.78
N VAL A 1019 -28.44 -45.75 -2.89
CA VAL A 1019 -29.53 -45.76 -3.90
C VAL A 1019 -30.85 -46.23 -3.29
N ASN A 1020 -30.83 -47.19 -2.36
CA ASN A 1020 -32.05 -47.60 -1.65
C ASN A 1020 -32.67 -46.49 -0.81
N MET A 1021 -31.86 -45.58 -0.26
CA MET A 1021 -32.38 -44.46 0.52
C MET A 1021 -33.16 -43.50 -0.38
N GLU A 1022 -32.66 -43.21 -1.58
CA GLU A 1022 -33.34 -42.36 -2.57
C GLU A 1022 -34.63 -43.01 -3.07
N LEU A 1023 -34.59 -44.30 -3.46
CA LEU A 1023 -35.77 -45.03 -3.93
C LEU A 1023 -36.87 -45.15 -2.86
N LEU A 1024 -36.52 -45.20 -1.56
CA LEU A 1024 -37.49 -45.21 -0.46
C LEU A 1024 -38.20 -43.86 -0.27
N VAL A 1025 -37.52 -42.75 -0.57
CA VAL A 1025 -38.12 -41.41 -0.59
C VAL A 1025 -39.06 -41.27 -1.78
N GLU A 1026 -38.63 -41.65 -2.99
CA GLU A 1026 -39.49 -41.63 -4.18
C GLU A 1026 -40.71 -42.56 -4.01
N LEU A 1027 -40.53 -43.70 -3.35
CA LEU A 1027 -41.61 -44.61 -3.00
C LEU A 1027 -42.63 -43.97 -2.06
N THR A 1028 -42.19 -43.21 -1.05
CA THR A 1028 -43.12 -42.51 -0.15
C THR A 1028 -43.88 -41.40 -0.88
N GLU A 1029 -43.22 -40.66 -1.77
CA GLU A 1029 -43.87 -39.64 -2.58
C GLU A 1029 -44.90 -40.19 -3.57
N GLU A 1030 -44.62 -41.30 -4.25
CA GLU A 1030 -45.58 -41.92 -5.18
C GLU A 1030 -46.76 -42.57 -4.44
N ILE A 1031 -46.56 -43.00 -3.19
CA ILE A 1031 -47.64 -43.42 -2.30
C ILE A 1031 -48.55 -42.22 -1.97
N ASP A 1032 -47.99 -41.07 -1.61
CA ASP A 1032 -48.75 -39.86 -1.27
C ASP A 1032 -49.51 -39.29 -2.48
N LYS A 1033 -48.97 -39.45 -3.70
CA LYS A 1033 -49.66 -39.10 -4.95
C LYS A 1033 -50.76 -40.09 -5.35
N GLY A 1034 -50.96 -41.16 -4.58
CA GLY A 1034 -52.02 -42.14 -4.80
C GLY A 1034 -51.77 -43.06 -5.99
N ASN A 1035 -50.52 -43.32 -6.36
CA ASN A 1035 -50.14 -44.13 -7.52
C ASN A 1035 -49.49 -45.47 -7.09
N PRO A 1036 -50.28 -46.43 -6.60
CA PRO A 1036 -49.77 -47.61 -5.89
C PRO A 1036 -49.00 -48.59 -6.79
N ALA A 1037 -49.16 -48.51 -8.12
CA ALA A 1037 -48.44 -49.37 -9.05
C ALA A 1037 -46.96 -48.99 -9.14
N ALA A 1038 -46.66 -47.69 -9.28
CA ALA A 1038 -45.29 -47.17 -9.32
C ALA A 1038 -44.58 -47.36 -7.97
N ALA A 1039 -45.28 -47.09 -6.87
CA ALA A 1039 -44.76 -47.34 -5.52
C ALA A 1039 -44.39 -48.82 -5.30
N LYS A 1040 -45.14 -49.77 -5.87
CA LYS A 1040 -44.84 -51.20 -5.75
C LYS A 1040 -43.63 -51.62 -6.57
N GLU A 1041 -43.40 -51.00 -7.72
CA GLU A 1041 -42.22 -51.23 -8.56
C GLU A 1041 -40.95 -50.74 -7.85
N LEU A 1042 -40.98 -49.52 -7.31
CA LEU A 1042 -39.89 -48.98 -6.50
C LEU A 1042 -39.61 -49.84 -5.24
N ALA A 1043 -40.66 -50.38 -4.61
CA ALA A 1043 -40.51 -51.28 -3.46
C ALA A 1043 -39.74 -52.54 -3.85
N GLN A 1044 -40.01 -53.06 -5.05
CA GLN A 1044 -39.35 -54.25 -5.56
C GLN A 1044 -37.88 -53.99 -5.90
N ASP A 1045 -37.55 -52.81 -6.42
CA ASP A 1045 -36.18 -52.41 -6.69
C ASP A 1045 -35.36 -52.26 -5.41
N VAL A 1046 -35.96 -51.70 -4.34
CA VAL A 1046 -35.33 -51.64 -3.02
C VAL A 1046 -35.01 -53.05 -2.49
N ILE A 1047 -35.94 -53.99 -2.62
CA ILE A 1047 -35.74 -55.40 -2.23
C ILE A 1047 -34.61 -56.04 -3.04
N ASN A 1048 -34.56 -55.80 -4.35
CA ASN A 1048 -33.54 -56.37 -5.23
C ASN A 1048 -32.14 -55.85 -4.87
N ASN A 1049 -32.03 -54.57 -4.53
CA ASN A 1049 -30.77 -53.97 -4.09
C ASN A 1049 -30.34 -54.49 -2.71
N GLU A 1050 -31.27 -54.68 -1.76
CA GLU A 1050 -30.97 -55.31 -0.47
C GLU A 1050 -30.39 -56.73 -0.63
N GLN A 1051 -30.90 -57.50 -1.59
CA GLN A 1051 -30.35 -58.83 -1.89
C GLN A 1051 -28.91 -58.76 -2.40
N LYS A 1052 -28.58 -57.77 -3.25
CA LYS A 1052 -27.21 -57.56 -3.76
C LYS A 1052 -26.26 -57.13 -2.64
N ILE A 1053 -26.70 -56.24 -1.75
CA ILE A 1053 -25.95 -55.83 -0.56
C ILE A 1053 -25.59 -57.06 0.27
N ASN A 1054 -26.57 -57.91 0.57
CA ASN A 1054 -26.34 -59.13 1.34
C ASN A 1054 -25.37 -60.11 0.62
N HIS A 1055 -25.49 -60.27 -0.70
CA HIS A 1055 -24.59 -61.11 -1.49
C HIS A 1055 -23.13 -60.64 -1.40
N HIS A 1056 -22.87 -59.34 -1.62
CA HIS A 1056 -21.53 -58.78 -1.53
C HIS A 1056 -21.00 -58.78 -0.09
N GLY A 1057 -21.88 -58.61 0.91
CA GLY A 1057 -21.55 -58.78 2.32
C GLY A 1057 -21.05 -60.18 2.67
N LYS A 1058 -21.74 -61.22 2.19
CA LYS A 1058 -21.29 -62.62 2.37
C LYS A 1058 -20.00 -62.93 1.61
N ARG A 1059 -19.76 -62.30 0.46
CA ARG A 1059 -18.48 -62.45 -0.27
C ARG A 1059 -17.32 -61.86 0.52
N ALA A 1060 -17.50 -60.68 1.11
CA ALA A 1060 -16.50 -60.09 2.01
C ALA A 1060 -16.22 -61.01 3.22
N ASP A 1061 -17.26 -61.58 3.84
CA ASP A 1061 -17.11 -62.57 4.93
C ASP A 1061 -16.34 -63.84 4.48
N GLY A 1062 -16.57 -64.34 3.27
CA GLY A 1062 -15.85 -65.48 2.69
C GLY A 1062 -14.35 -65.22 2.46
N ILE A 1063 -13.99 -64.00 2.04
CA ILE A 1063 -12.59 -63.56 1.89
C ILE A 1063 -11.90 -63.51 3.27
N VAL A 1064 -12.58 -62.94 4.27
CA VAL A 1064 -12.09 -62.87 5.65
C VAL A 1064 -11.90 -64.28 6.26
N LYS A 1065 -12.82 -65.21 6.01
CA LYS A 1065 -12.71 -66.61 6.49
C LYS A 1065 -11.56 -67.38 5.82
N SER A 1066 -11.32 -67.17 4.54
CA SER A 1066 -10.18 -67.79 3.82
C SER A 1066 -8.83 -67.25 4.31
N MET A 1067 -8.76 -65.96 4.65
CA MET A 1067 -7.62 -65.33 5.31
C MET A 1067 -7.36 -65.91 6.71
N LEU A 1068 -8.42 -66.11 7.51
CA LEU A 1068 -8.35 -66.76 8.82
C LEU A 1068 -7.86 -68.21 8.75
N GLN A 1069 -8.15 -68.95 7.67
CA GLN A 1069 -7.65 -70.30 7.45
C GLN A 1069 -6.15 -70.36 7.09
N HIS A 1070 -5.61 -69.30 6.46
CA HIS A 1070 -4.16 -69.17 6.19
C HIS A 1070 -3.37 -68.72 7.43
N SER A 1071 -4.01 -67.98 8.33
CA SER A 1071 -3.43 -67.54 9.61
C SER A 1071 -3.52 -68.59 10.72
N ARG A 1072 -4.43 -69.56 10.62
CA ARG A 1072 -4.53 -70.68 11.57
C ARG A 1072 -3.42 -71.69 11.29
N GLY A 1073 -2.22 -71.40 11.78
CA GLY A 1073 -1.21 -72.43 12.00
C GLY A 1073 -1.77 -73.50 12.94
N ASN A 1074 -1.70 -74.75 12.50
CA ASN A 1074 -2.10 -75.96 13.21
C ASN A 1074 -1.58 -75.97 14.66
N ALA A 1075 -2.47 -75.80 15.63
CA ALA A 1075 -2.22 -76.22 17.00
C ALA A 1075 -2.90 -77.59 17.19
N ASN A 1076 -2.07 -78.64 17.24
CA ASN A 1076 -2.31 -80.03 17.70
C ASN A 1076 -2.49 -81.15 16.65
N THR A 1077 -1.44 -81.45 15.87
CA THR A 1077 -1.23 -82.80 15.31
C THR A 1077 0.25 -83.17 15.42
N SER A 1078 0.60 -84.25 16.11
CA SER A 1078 1.98 -84.71 16.33
C SER A 1078 2.52 -85.56 15.16
N LYS A 1079 3.84 -85.57 14.94
CA LYS A 1079 4.51 -86.49 13.99
C LYS A 1079 4.39 -87.92 14.53
N GLU A 1080 3.88 -88.84 13.73
CA GLU A 1080 3.71 -90.24 14.09
C GLU A 1080 4.43 -91.16 13.08
N PRO A 1081 4.93 -92.34 13.50
CA PRO A 1081 5.58 -93.28 12.61
C PRO A 1081 4.58 -93.75 11.55
N THR A 1082 4.73 -93.25 10.34
CA THR A 1082 3.79 -93.46 9.24
C THR A 1082 4.52 -94.14 8.09
N ASP A 1083 3.91 -95.17 7.52
CA ASP A 1083 4.41 -95.77 6.29
C ASP A 1083 4.24 -94.78 5.13
N LEU A 1084 5.33 -94.15 4.72
CA LEU A 1084 5.31 -93.10 3.71
C LEU A 1084 4.91 -93.65 2.33
N ASN A 1085 5.30 -94.88 2.00
CA ASN A 1085 4.94 -95.51 0.73
C ASN A 1085 3.43 -95.76 0.69
N LYS A 1086 2.86 -96.25 1.80
CA LYS A 1086 1.41 -96.44 1.93
C LYS A 1086 0.64 -95.12 1.91
N LEU A 1087 1.13 -94.09 2.62
CA LEU A 1087 0.52 -92.76 2.63
C LEU A 1087 0.52 -92.12 1.24
N ALA A 1088 1.64 -92.21 0.52
CA ALA A 1088 1.76 -91.66 -0.83
C ALA A 1088 0.84 -92.38 -1.82
N ASP A 1089 0.72 -93.71 -1.75
CA ASP A 1089 -0.22 -94.48 -2.58
C ASP A 1089 -1.68 -94.15 -2.24
N GLU A 1090 -2.02 -94.00 -0.96
CA GLU A 1090 -3.38 -93.64 -0.51
C GLU A 1090 -3.79 -92.26 -1.02
N TYR A 1091 -2.93 -91.24 -0.86
CA TYR A 1091 -3.23 -89.89 -1.34
C TYR A 1091 -3.17 -89.78 -2.88
N LEU A 1092 -2.36 -90.59 -3.57
CA LEU A 1092 -2.37 -90.69 -5.03
C LEU A 1092 -3.72 -91.22 -5.55
N ARG A 1093 -4.22 -92.31 -4.94
CA ARG A 1093 -5.53 -92.88 -5.27
C ARG A 1093 -6.65 -91.93 -4.90
N LEU A 1094 -6.58 -91.28 -3.73
CA LEU A 1094 -7.57 -90.31 -3.27
C LEU A 1094 -7.67 -89.11 -4.24
N ALA A 1095 -6.55 -88.54 -4.65
CA ALA A 1095 -6.51 -87.45 -5.62
C ALA A 1095 -7.08 -87.89 -6.98
N TYR A 1096 -6.75 -89.10 -7.44
CA TYR A 1096 -7.23 -89.64 -8.71
C TYR A 1096 -8.76 -89.83 -8.69
N HIS A 1097 -9.30 -90.42 -7.63
CA HIS A 1097 -10.75 -90.56 -7.44
C HIS A 1097 -11.45 -89.20 -7.26
N GLY A 1098 -10.83 -88.28 -6.52
CA GLY A 1098 -11.36 -86.93 -6.31
C GLY A 1098 -11.49 -86.14 -7.62
N LEU A 1099 -10.53 -86.28 -8.53
CA LEU A 1099 -10.63 -85.65 -9.85
C LEU A 1099 -11.62 -86.37 -10.77
N ARG A 1100 -11.67 -87.72 -10.76
CA ARG A 1100 -12.68 -88.49 -11.51
C ARG A 1100 -14.13 -88.26 -11.06
N ALA A 1101 -14.34 -87.90 -9.80
CA ALA A 1101 -15.67 -87.52 -9.30
C ALA A 1101 -16.16 -86.19 -9.90
N LYS A 1102 -15.24 -85.27 -10.20
CA LYS A 1102 -15.52 -84.00 -10.85
C LYS A 1102 -15.55 -84.12 -12.38
N ASP A 1103 -14.65 -84.92 -12.94
CA ASP A 1103 -14.55 -85.19 -14.37
C ASP A 1103 -14.41 -86.69 -14.62
N LYS A 1104 -15.54 -87.34 -14.91
CA LYS A 1104 -15.62 -88.80 -15.12
C LYS A 1104 -14.77 -89.28 -16.30
N SER A 1105 -14.41 -88.40 -17.24
CA SER A 1105 -13.65 -88.72 -18.47
C SER A 1105 -12.13 -88.73 -18.27
N PHE A 1106 -11.66 -88.21 -17.13
CA PHE A 1106 -10.24 -88.16 -16.82
C PHE A 1106 -9.70 -89.56 -16.52
N ASN A 1107 -8.70 -89.99 -17.29
CA ASN A 1107 -7.94 -91.22 -17.08
C ASN A 1107 -6.46 -90.92 -17.28
N ALA A 1108 -5.64 -91.40 -16.33
CA ALA A 1108 -4.19 -91.29 -16.34
C ALA A 1108 -3.56 -92.60 -15.87
N ALA A 1109 -2.48 -93.04 -16.51
CA ALA A 1109 -1.69 -94.16 -16.07
C ALA A 1109 -0.94 -93.79 -14.78
N LEU A 1110 -1.10 -94.61 -13.74
CA LEU A 1110 -0.43 -94.43 -12.46
C LEU A 1110 0.73 -95.41 -12.37
N LYS A 1111 1.95 -94.91 -12.26
CA LYS A 1111 3.15 -95.75 -12.10
C LYS A 1111 3.74 -95.55 -10.71
N THR A 1112 3.93 -96.62 -9.97
CA THR A 1112 4.55 -96.56 -8.64
C THR A 1112 5.82 -97.38 -8.60
N ASP A 1113 6.87 -96.82 -8.02
CA ASP A 1113 8.16 -97.48 -7.84
C ASP A 1113 8.71 -97.15 -6.46
N PHE A 1114 8.31 -97.95 -5.47
CA PHE A 1114 8.57 -97.68 -4.07
C PHE A 1114 9.65 -98.61 -3.53
N ASP A 1115 10.72 -98.04 -2.97
CA ASP A 1115 11.78 -98.80 -2.31
C ASP A 1115 11.26 -99.37 -0.96
N PRO A 1116 11.20 -100.71 -0.78
CA PRO A 1116 10.75 -101.33 0.46
C PRO A 1116 11.65 -101.00 1.66
N GLY A 1117 12.91 -100.61 1.44
CA GLY A 1117 13.88 -100.25 2.48
C GLY A 1117 13.59 -98.92 3.19
N VAL A 1118 12.65 -98.12 2.66
CA VAL A 1118 12.21 -96.83 3.23
C VAL A 1118 11.69 -97.00 4.66
N GLY A 1119 10.72 -97.90 4.86
CA GLY A 1119 10.12 -98.20 6.17
C GLY A 1119 9.21 -97.09 6.72
N MET A 1120 8.97 -97.13 8.03
CA MET A 1120 8.13 -96.15 8.75
C MET A 1120 8.88 -94.84 8.94
N VAL A 1121 8.31 -93.74 8.49
CA VAL A 1121 8.89 -92.39 8.59
C VAL A 1121 8.05 -91.55 9.55
N ASN A 1122 8.71 -90.83 10.46
CA ASN A 1122 8.01 -90.11 11.53
C ASN A 1122 7.52 -88.73 11.04
N ILE A 1123 6.29 -88.68 10.55
CA ILE A 1123 5.70 -87.52 9.85
C ILE A 1123 4.32 -87.19 10.40
N MET A 1124 3.84 -85.95 10.22
CA MET A 1124 2.43 -85.64 10.44
C MET A 1124 1.65 -86.09 9.21
N ALA A 1125 1.05 -87.28 9.28
CA ALA A 1125 0.41 -87.92 8.13
C ALA A 1125 -0.62 -87.02 7.42
N ASN A 1126 -1.39 -86.22 8.15
CA ASN A 1126 -2.35 -85.27 7.54
C ASN A 1126 -1.69 -84.09 6.83
N ASP A 1127 -0.62 -83.52 7.40
CA ASP A 1127 0.03 -82.35 6.81
C ASP A 1127 0.87 -82.76 5.59
N ILE A 1128 1.66 -83.83 5.69
CA ILE A 1128 2.34 -84.41 4.53
C ILE A 1128 1.32 -84.95 3.51
N GLY A 1129 0.21 -85.52 3.97
CA GLY A 1129 -0.92 -85.88 3.11
C GLY A 1129 -1.48 -84.70 2.31
N ARG A 1130 -1.63 -83.51 2.93
CA ARG A 1130 -2.04 -82.27 2.24
C ARG A 1130 -1.00 -81.80 1.23
N VAL A 1131 0.29 -81.92 1.53
CA VAL A 1131 1.37 -81.64 0.56
C VAL A 1131 1.24 -82.57 -0.64
N ILE A 1132 1.19 -83.89 -0.39
CA ILE A 1132 1.09 -84.91 -1.43
C ILE A 1132 -0.17 -84.70 -2.26
N LEU A 1133 -1.32 -84.46 -1.62
CA LEU A 1133 -2.59 -84.16 -2.29
C LEU A 1133 -2.49 -82.92 -3.18
N ASN A 1134 -1.91 -81.82 -2.70
CA ASN A 1134 -1.76 -80.58 -3.48
C ASN A 1134 -0.83 -80.77 -4.67
N LEU A 1135 0.28 -81.50 -4.52
CA LEU A 1135 1.22 -81.76 -5.61
C LEU A 1135 0.61 -82.71 -6.65
N ILE A 1136 -0.04 -83.79 -6.20
CA ILE A 1136 -0.67 -84.76 -7.10
C ILE A 1136 -1.88 -84.16 -7.83
N THR A 1137 -2.70 -83.35 -7.17
CA THR A 1137 -3.83 -82.67 -7.85
C THR A 1137 -3.35 -81.64 -8.88
N ASN A 1138 -2.21 -80.97 -8.63
CA ASN A 1138 -1.57 -80.13 -9.64
C ASN A 1138 -0.96 -80.96 -10.79
N ALA A 1139 -0.34 -82.10 -10.50
CA ALA A 1139 0.14 -83.04 -11.51
C ALA A 1139 -1.00 -83.56 -12.39
N PHE A 1140 -2.13 -83.97 -11.80
CA PHE A 1140 -3.30 -84.42 -12.57
C PHE A 1140 -3.92 -83.31 -13.42
N TYR A 1141 -3.97 -82.08 -12.92
CA TYR A 1141 -4.38 -80.93 -13.73
C TYR A 1141 -3.42 -80.73 -14.92
N ALA A 1142 -2.11 -80.78 -14.69
CA ALA A 1142 -1.10 -80.56 -15.74
C ALA A 1142 -1.13 -81.63 -16.84
N VAL A 1143 -1.27 -82.91 -16.48
CA VAL A 1143 -1.39 -83.99 -17.49
C VAL A 1143 -2.75 -83.97 -18.18
N GLY A 1144 -3.81 -83.53 -17.48
CA GLY A 1144 -5.15 -83.36 -18.05
C GLY A 1144 -5.20 -82.24 -19.09
N GLU A 1145 -4.59 -81.10 -18.80
CA GLU A 1145 -4.46 -80.01 -19.75
C GLU A 1145 -3.57 -80.40 -20.94
N ARG A 1146 -2.42 -81.07 -20.70
CA ARG A 1146 -1.57 -81.56 -21.80
C ARG A 1146 -2.29 -82.56 -22.70
N LYS A 1147 -3.15 -83.42 -22.16
CA LYS A 1147 -3.99 -84.35 -22.94
C LYS A 1147 -4.94 -83.62 -23.90
N LYS A 1148 -5.46 -82.46 -23.52
CA LYS A 1148 -6.33 -81.65 -24.39
C LYS A 1148 -5.58 -81.06 -25.58
N SER A 1149 -4.27 -80.81 -25.44
CA SER A 1149 -3.43 -80.19 -26.47
C SER A 1149 -2.52 -81.14 -27.25
N ALA A 1150 -2.23 -82.36 -26.75
CA ALA A 1150 -1.33 -83.33 -27.39
C ALA A 1150 -2.09 -84.35 -28.26
N GLY A 1151 -1.62 -84.61 -29.48
CA GLY A 1151 -2.26 -85.52 -30.47
C GLY A 1151 -2.23 -87.02 -30.10
N THR A 1152 -2.88 -87.86 -30.93
CA THR A 1152 -3.03 -89.31 -30.71
C THR A 1152 -1.67 -90.00 -30.56
N GLY A 1153 -1.36 -90.43 -29.34
CA GLY A 1153 -0.07 -91.05 -28.98
C GLY A 1153 0.45 -90.66 -27.58
N TYR A 1154 -0.11 -89.62 -26.95
CA TYR A 1154 0.25 -89.21 -25.59
C TYR A 1154 -0.67 -89.84 -24.53
N GLU A 1155 -0.09 -90.65 -23.65
CA GLU A 1155 -0.78 -91.23 -22.49
C GLU A 1155 -0.46 -90.44 -21.21
N PRO A 1156 -1.45 -89.78 -20.57
CA PRO A 1156 -1.22 -89.00 -19.35
C PRO A 1156 -0.74 -89.94 -18.25
N THR A 1157 0.44 -89.68 -17.71
CA THR A 1157 1.08 -90.55 -16.73
C THR A 1157 1.56 -89.72 -15.54
N VAL A 1158 1.16 -90.15 -14.34
CA VAL A 1158 1.72 -89.63 -13.08
C VAL A 1158 2.42 -90.78 -12.38
N SER A 1159 3.68 -90.58 -12.07
CA SER A 1159 4.52 -91.55 -11.39
C SER A 1159 4.90 -91.08 -10.01
N VAL A 1160 4.81 -91.96 -9.02
CA VAL A 1160 5.26 -91.69 -7.66
C VAL A 1160 6.27 -92.75 -7.27
N SER A 1161 7.46 -92.32 -6.87
CA SER A 1161 8.53 -93.24 -6.48
C SER A 1161 9.14 -92.84 -5.15
N SER A 1162 9.69 -93.80 -4.42
CA SER A 1162 10.40 -93.54 -3.17
C SER A 1162 11.73 -94.25 -3.12
N GLY A 1163 12.67 -93.67 -2.38
CA GLY A 1163 14.01 -94.22 -2.22
C GLY A 1163 14.62 -93.82 -0.88
N LYS A 1164 15.55 -94.62 -0.38
CA LYS A 1164 16.30 -94.32 0.84
C LYS A 1164 17.77 -94.12 0.53
N ALA A 1165 18.32 -92.94 0.83
CA ALA A 1165 19.72 -92.63 0.59
C ALA A 1165 20.30 -91.81 1.75
N ALA A 1166 21.46 -92.22 2.27
CA ALA A 1166 22.24 -91.51 3.29
C ALA A 1166 21.42 -90.99 4.50
N GLY A 1167 20.54 -91.83 5.06
CA GLY A 1167 19.72 -91.47 6.24
C GLY A 1167 18.56 -90.53 5.95
N ARG A 1168 18.16 -90.36 4.69
CA ARG A 1168 16.96 -89.61 4.27
C ARG A 1168 16.08 -90.48 3.37
N VAL A 1169 14.79 -90.17 3.38
CA VAL A 1169 13.77 -90.76 2.52
C VAL A 1169 13.35 -89.74 1.49
N GLU A 1170 13.42 -90.12 0.22
CA GLU A 1170 12.97 -89.29 -0.90
C GLU A 1170 11.64 -89.84 -1.42
N LEU A 1171 10.69 -88.95 -1.70
CA LEU A 1171 9.43 -89.22 -2.38
C LEU A 1171 9.34 -88.32 -3.61
N LYS A 1172 9.39 -88.90 -4.80
CA LYS A 1172 9.35 -88.19 -6.08
C LYS A 1172 7.98 -88.34 -6.71
N ILE A 1173 7.33 -87.24 -7.00
CA ILE A 1173 6.06 -87.15 -7.72
C ILE A 1173 6.36 -86.50 -9.08
N ALA A 1174 6.33 -87.31 -10.13
CA ALA A 1174 6.63 -86.90 -11.49
C ALA A 1174 5.41 -87.01 -12.39
N ASP A 1175 5.17 -85.99 -13.20
CA ASP A 1175 4.14 -85.94 -14.22
C ASP A 1175 4.74 -85.71 -15.60
N ASN A 1176 4.15 -86.32 -16.62
CA ASN A 1176 4.54 -86.09 -18.02
C ASN A 1176 3.78 -84.92 -18.65
N GLY A 1177 3.18 -84.02 -17.86
CA GLY A 1177 2.35 -82.89 -18.26
C GLY A 1177 3.12 -81.77 -18.96
N GLY A 1178 2.52 -80.59 -19.08
CA GLY A 1178 3.05 -79.47 -19.88
C GLY A 1178 4.40 -78.89 -19.43
N GLY A 1179 4.93 -79.30 -18.26
CA GLY A 1179 6.10 -78.67 -17.64
C GLY A 1179 5.81 -77.24 -17.17
N ILE A 1180 6.73 -76.67 -16.40
CA ILE A 1180 6.63 -75.30 -15.89
C ILE A 1180 7.67 -74.45 -16.61
N ALA A 1181 7.27 -73.29 -17.15
CA ALA A 1181 8.16 -72.39 -17.86
C ALA A 1181 9.25 -71.82 -16.94
N GLU A 1182 10.50 -71.75 -17.42
CA GLU A 1182 11.66 -71.37 -16.60
C GLU A 1182 11.50 -69.97 -15.98
N LYS A 1183 10.85 -69.05 -16.70
CA LYS A 1183 10.60 -67.67 -16.24
C LYS A 1183 9.71 -67.57 -15.00
N VAL A 1184 8.86 -68.56 -14.73
CA VAL A 1184 7.95 -68.54 -13.57
C VAL A 1184 8.36 -69.53 -12.48
N ARG A 1185 9.39 -70.34 -12.72
CA ARG A 1185 9.87 -71.42 -11.84
C ARG A 1185 10.11 -70.98 -10.40
N GLU A 1186 10.68 -69.80 -10.19
CA GLU A 1186 10.93 -69.29 -8.83
C GLU A 1186 9.69 -68.63 -8.20
N LYS A 1187 8.73 -68.19 -9.02
CA LYS A 1187 7.52 -67.50 -8.57
C LYS A 1187 6.39 -68.44 -8.16
N ILE A 1188 6.41 -69.70 -8.58
CA ILE A 1188 5.31 -70.65 -8.29
C ILE A 1188 5.14 -70.97 -6.80
N PHE A 1189 6.18 -70.79 -6.00
CA PHE A 1189 6.12 -70.97 -4.55
C PHE A 1189 5.75 -69.67 -3.81
N GLN A 1190 5.60 -68.56 -4.54
CA GLN A 1190 5.10 -67.32 -3.96
C GLN A 1190 3.59 -67.43 -3.73
N PRO A 1191 3.09 -66.99 -2.56
CA PRO A 1191 1.66 -66.96 -2.27
C PRO A 1191 0.87 -66.18 -3.35
N PHE A 1192 -0.33 -66.66 -3.69
CA PHE A 1192 -1.26 -66.08 -4.68
C PHE A 1192 -0.81 -66.11 -6.15
N PHE A 1193 0.41 -66.58 -6.43
CA PHE A 1193 0.83 -66.79 -7.80
C PHE A 1193 0.17 -68.05 -8.37
N THR A 1194 -0.60 -67.89 -9.45
CA THR A 1194 -1.22 -69.01 -10.16
C THR A 1194 -1.14 -68.78 -11.67
N THR A 1195 -0.86 -69.85 -12.41
CA THR A 1195 -0.93 -69.85 -13.88
C THR A 1195 -2.29 -70.31 -14.40
N LYS A 1196 -3.23 -70.67 -13.50
CA LYS A 1196 -4.61 -71.07 -13.84
C LYS A 1196 -5.51 -69.84 -14.06
N PRO A 1197 -6.57 -69.92 -14.89
CA PRO A 1197 -7.51 -68.81 -15.12
C PRO A 1197 -8.18 -68.29 -13.85
N ALA A 1198 -8.63 -67.04 -13.88
CA ALA A 1198 -9.23 -66.36 -12.73
C ALA A 1198 -10.42 -67.15 -12.15
N GLY A 1199 -10.38 -67.40 -10.84
CA GLY A 1199 -11.42 -68.15 -10.12
C GLY A 1199 -11.23 -69.68 -10.06
N GLN A 1200 -10.25 -70.26 -10.76
CA GLN A 1200 -9.99 -71.71 -10.74
C GLN A 1200 -8.80 -72.13 -9.87
N GLY A 1201 -8.02 -71.18 -9.35
CA GLY A 1201 -6.92 -71.46 -8.43
C GLY A 1201 -6.68 -70.28 -7.50
N THR A 1202 -6.49 -70.55 -6.22
CA THR A 1202 -6.22 -69.53 -5.19
C THR A 1202 -4.75 -69.11 -5.13
N GLY A 1203 -3.85 -69.82 -5.84
CA GLY A 1203 -2.41 -69.55 -5.84
C GLY A 1203 -1.70 -69.83 -4.51
N LEU A 1204 -2.38 -70.46 -3.55
CA LEU A 1204 -1.84 -70.69 -2.18
C LEU A 1204 -1.42 -72.14 -1.91
N GLY A 1205 -1.78 -73.09 -2.78
CA GLY A 1205 -1.57 -74.52 -2.52
C GLY A 1205 -0.10 -74.96 -2.56
N LEU A 1206 0.70 -74.42 -3.48
CA LEU A 1206 2.11 -74.75 -3.67
C LEU A 1206 3.02 -74.05 -2.65
N SER A 1207 2.72 -72.81 -2.29
CA SER A 1207 3.41 -72.11 -1.20
C SER A 1207 3.17 -72.83 0.14
N LEU A 1208 1.93 -73.24 0.41
CA LEU A 1208 1.60 -74.04 1.60
C LEU A 1208 2.31 -75.39 1.60
N ALA A 1209 2.39 -76.06 0.44
CA ALA A 1209 3.09 -77.34 0.32
C ALA A 1209 4.59 -77.20 0.65
N TYR A 1210 5.22 -76.13 0.14
CA TYR A 1210 6.61 -75.81 0.43
C TYR A 1210 6.86 -75.55 1.92
N ASP A 1211 5.98 -74.77 2.57
CA ASP A 1211 6.10 -74.45 3.99
C ASP A 1211 5.89 -75.67 4.89
N ILE A 1212 4.95 -76.57 4.55
CA ILE A 1212 4.71 -77.80 5.32
C ILE A 1212 5.91 -78.76 5.21
N VAL A 1213 6.50 -78.93 4.01
CA VAL A 1213 7.70 -79.78 3.84
C VAL A 1213 8.88 -79.21 4.61
N LYS A 1214 9.09 -77.89 4.56
CA LYS A 1214 10.09 -77.18 5.38
C LYS A 1214 9.84 -77.38 6.87
N ALA A 1215 8.59 -77.34 7.33
CA ALA A 1215 8.22 -77.61 8.73
C ALA A 1215 8.46 -79.07 9.15
N HIS A 1216 8.54 -79.99 8.19
CA HIS A 1216 8.96 -81.38 8.41
C HIS A 1216 10.48 -81.58 8.38
N ASN A 1217 11.26 -80.50 8.31
CA ASN A 1217 12.71 -80.50 8.05
C ASN A 1217 13.08 -81.21 6.74
N GLY A 1218 12.14 -81.22 5.80
CA GLY A 1218 12.36 -81.73 4.47
C GLY A 1218 12.72 -80.66 3.45
N GLU A 1219 13.07 -81.10 2.26
CA GLU A 1219 13.33 -80.25 1.11
C GLU A 1219 12.39 -80.61 -0.03
N LEU A 1220 11.78 -79.61 -0.67
CA LEU A 1220 10.97 -79.80 -1.87
C LEU A 1220 11.76 -79.29 -3.08
N HIS A 1221 12.28 -80.22 -3.87
CA HIS A 1221 13.02 -79.92 -5.09
C HIS A 1221 12.10 -80.01 -6.30
N LEU A 1222 12.28 -79.08 -7.23
CA LEU A 1222 11.55 -79.03 -8.49
C LEU A 1222 12.51 -79.21 -9.65
N ASP A 1223 12.33 -80.29 -10.39
CA ASP A 1223 12.95 -80.50 -11.68
C ASP A 1223 11.85 -80.49 -12.77
N THR A 1224 11.93 -79.57 -13.71
CA THR A 1224 10.89 -79.38 -14.73
C THR A 1224 11.51 -78.87 -16.01
N LYS A 1225 10.94 -79.32 -17.14
CA LYS A 1225 11.30 -78.82 -18.45
C LYS A 1225 10.01 -78.55 -19.22
N GLU A 1226 9.88 -77.33 -19.70
CA GLU A 1226 8.69 -76.88 -20.44
C GLU A 1226 8.44 -77.80 -21.65
N GLY A 1227 7.20 -78.30 -21.76
CA GLY A 1227 6.78 -79.28 -22.76
C GLY A 1227 7.21 -80.74 -22.50
N GLN A 1228 7.91 -81.05 -21.39
CA GLN A 1228 8.38 -82.42 -21.11
C GLN A 1228 7.89 -83.01 -19.78
N GLY A 1229 7.40 -82.19 -18.85
CA GLY A 1229 6.81 -82.64 -17.59
C GLY A 1229 7.48 -82.02 -16.36
N THR A 1230 6.96 -82.36 -15.19
CA THR A 1230 7.44 -81.82 -13.91
C THR A 1230 7.63 -82.92 -12.88
N THR A 1231 8.74 -82.87 -12.17
CA THR A 1231 9.04 -83.74 -11.03
C THR A 1231 9.27 -82.93 -9.78
N PHE A 1232 8.43 -83.16 -8.79
CA PHE A 1232 8.61 -82.67 -7.43
C PHE A 1232 9.21 -83.77 -6.57
N THR A 1233 10.39 -83.53 -6.00
CA THR A 1233 11.07 -84.44 -5.09
C THR A 1233 10.94 -83.90 -3.67
N ILE A 1234 10.22 -84.61 -2.83
CA ILE A 1234 10.12 -84.35 -1.39
C ILE A 1234 11.18 -85.19 -0.71
N VAL A 1235 12.16 -84.56 -0.07
CA VAL A 1235 13.17 -85.23 0.74
C VAL A 1235 12.80 -85.04 2.20
N LEU A 1236 12.59 -86.12 2.93
CA LEU A 1236 12.28 -86.12 4.35
C LEU A 1236 13.39 -86.86 5.13
N PRO A 1237 13.67 -86.49 6.37
CA PRO A 1237 14.58 -87.25 7.22
C PRO A 1237 13.97 -88.64 7.52
N ALA A 1238 14.78 -89.70 7.38
CA ALA A 1238 14.35 -91.11 7.51
C ALA A 1238 14.00 -91.51 8.94
#